data_AF-A0A2W6WLF0-F1
#
_entry.id   AF-A0A2W6WLF0-F1
#
_cell.length_a   1.000
_cell.length_b   1.000
_cell.length_c   1.000
_cell.angle_alpha   90.00
_cell.angle_beta   90.00
_cell.angle_gamma   90.00
#
_symmetry.space_group_name_H-M   'P 1'
#
loop_
_entity.id
_entity.type
_entity.pdbx_description
1 polymer ?
#
loop_
_entity_poly.entity_id
_entity_poly.type
_entity_poly.pdbx_seq_one_letter_code
_entity_poly.pdbx_strand_id
1 'polypeptide(L)'
;MVMARLFEPLEVAGLRLANRIVIAPMCQYSAEDGAMTDWHRMHLGQLALSGAGALTIEATAVSPEGRITYGDVGLYDDRTEAAMRSVLESVRQWSDMPLVIQLAHAGRKASSAKPWHGGAQLPPDTENGWQTVAPSAIPFAPDDHPPVELDKSGLARIREAFADAARRAGRLGIEAVQIHAAHGYLLHEFLSPISNRRGDEYGGSLDNRMRFPLEVFDAVRESFPADRPVTVRVSGTDWVEGGWTAEETALFAQELERRGCSAIHVSGGGLDPRQQIPVGPGYQVPLARTVKDAVAMPVVAVGMITDPHQGERILEDGHADAIAIARAALWDPRWPWHAATALGASVKAPPAISPVRAPRSGPHSQGNDPMKISVKLLLAAGAALSLAACATTREGASAPRIEQVATFDGAMPTGVTVAPNGRIFVNFPQWGDNAPFTVAELVDGKAVPYPDAATNRPDPADPAGHFISVQSVVADGADRLWVLDTAAPKFSQPRAGGAKLVAIDLATNRVVKTIVLPPSVVLPTTYLNDVRFDLRQGAEGVAYITDSSNDGVGGIIVVDIASGRAIRRLSNHATTNPEPGFTPVVDGAVLMNRPADGPATPVTIASDAIALCADGSLLYYGPLSGRTLHAVPTAMLRDPAVSEEALGRAVRSLGRKGASDGIAEDDKDRVFAGDYENNAIRVLDQGRWTTVVSDPRISWPDTLSIGTDGYLYFTANQLHRQPGFHGGRDLRRKPYELLRIKVGAAPVLLRSR
;
A
#
# COMPACT_ATOMS: atom_id res chain seq x y z
N MET A 1 -14.54 19.81 -4.12
CA MET A 1 -14.44 18.36 -3.87
C MET A 1 -13.34 17.85 -4.78
N VAL A 2 -12.32 17.18 -4.22
CA VAL A 2 -11.31 16.48 -5.00
C VAL A 2 -11.99 15.26 -5.64
N MET A 3 -11.73 15.01 -6.92
CA MET A 3 -12.29 13.87 -7.64
C MET A 3 -11.63 12.58 -7.13
N ALA A 4 -12.39 11.51 -6.92
CA ALA A 4 -11.85 10.20 -6.53
C ALA A 4 -10.85 9.71 -7.59
N ARG A 5 -9.66 9.24 -7.16
CA ARG A 5 -8.57 8.83 -8.05
C ARG A 5 -9.03 7.78 -9.05
N LEU A 6 -9.89 6.85 -8.63
CA LEU A 6 -10.46 5.81 -9.48
C LEU A 6 -11.17 6.37 -10.72
N PHE A 7 -11.70 7.60 -10.64
CA PHE A 7 -12.39 8.29 -11.74
C PHE A 7 -11.54 9.36 -12.44
N GLU A 8 -10.29 9.56 -12.02
CA GLU A 8 -9.37 10.41 -12.77
C GLU A 8 -8.98 9.78 -14.11
N PRO A 9 -8.81 10.57 -15.18
CA PRO A 9 -8.28 10.07 -16.44
C PRO A 9 -6.86 9.49 -16.30
N LEU A 10 -6.53 8.49 -17.11
CA LEU A 10 -5.19 7.92 -17.22
C LEU A 10 -4.74 7.95 -18.68
N GLU A 11 -3.52 8.42 -18.93
CA GLU A 11 -2.89 8.40 -20.25
C GLU A 11 -1.97 7.18 -20.37
N VAL A 12 -2.13 6.38 -21.42
CA VAL A 12 -1.28 5.21 -21.71
C VAL A 12 -0.74 5.36 -23.13
N ALA A 13 0.51 5.81 -23.27
CA ALA A 13 1.17 6.02 -24.57
C ALA A 13 0.30 6.74 -25.62
N GLY A 14 -0.38 7.83 -25.22
CA GLY A 14 -1.26 8.64 -26.07
C GLY A 14 -2.72 8.18 -26.13
N LEU A 15 -3.04 7.00 -25.60
CA LEU A 15 -4.41 6.54 -25.40
C LEU A 15 -4.95 7.08 -24.07
N ARG A 16 -5.95 7.97 -24.16
CA ARG A 16 -6.62 8.52 -22.99
C ARG A 16 -7.74 7.61 -22.51
N LEU A 17 -7.63 7.13 -21.28
CA LEU A 17 -8.71 6.44 -20.57
C LEU A 17 -9.53 7.44 -19.76
N ALA A 18 -10.86 7.31 -19.82
CA ALA A 18 -11.76 8.22 -19.12
C ALA A 18 -11.67 8.12 -17.59
N ASN A 19 -11.24 6.97 -17.08
CA ASN A 19 -11.00 6.69 -15.67
C ASN A 19 -10.01 5.52 -15.53
N ARG A 20 -9.66 5.18 -14.28
CA ARG A 20 -8.67 4.14 -13.94
C ARG A 20 -9.27 2.73 -13.81
N ILE A 21 -10.50 2.51 -14.29
CA ILE A 21 -11.15 1.20 -14.24
C ILE A 21 -10.95 0.50 -15.59
N VAL A 22 -10.40 -0.71 -15.57
CA VAL A 22 -10.22 -1.55 -16.76
C VAL A 22 -11.06 -2.81 -16.60
N ILE A 23 -11.86 -3.16 -17.62
CA ILE A 23 -12.50 -4.48 -17.65
C ILE A 23 -11.46 -5.50 -18.11
N ALA A 24 -11.17 -6.46 -17.25
CA ALA A 24 -10.18 -7.51 -17.49
C ALA A 24 -10.64 -8.48 -18.60
N PRO A 25 -9.72 -9.13 -19.32
CA PRO A 25 -10.07 -10.17 -20.29
C PRO A 25 -10.67 -11.38 -19.57
N MET A 26 -11.85 -11.81 -20.01
CA MET A 26 -12.59 -12.93 -19.42
C MET A 26 -13.09 -13.86 -20.52
N CYS A 27 -12.50 -15.04 -20.64
CA CYS A 27 -12.90 -16.03 -21.64
C CYS A 27 -14.38 -16.38 -21.51
N GLN A 28 -15.07 -16.36 -22.64
CA GLN A 28 -16.50 -16.66 -22.75
C GLN A 28 -16.76 -18.07 -23.28
N TYR A 29 -15.75 -18.70 -23.90
CA TYR A 29 -15.83 -20.07 -24.42
C TYR A 29 -17.03 -20.28 -25.37
N SER A 30 -17.40 -19.23 -26.12
CA SER A 30 -18.63 -19.13 -26.91
C SER A 30 -18.38 -18.82 -28.39
N ALA A 31 -17.14 -18.97 -28.86
CA ALA A 31 -16.75 -18.85 -30.26
C ALA A 31 -16.94 -20.20 -31.00
N GLU A 32 -17.04 -20.14 -32.33
CA GLU A 32 -17.15 -21.30 -33.22
C GLU A 32 -15.93 -21.34 -34.14
N ASP A 33 -15.06 -22.33 -33.94
CA ASP A 33 -13.64 -22.35 -34.37
C ASP A 33 -13.01 -20.95 -34.50
N GLY A 34 -12.94 -20.26 -33.36
CA GLY A 34 -12.33 -18.96 -33.23
C GLY A 34 -13.22 -17.77 -33.63
N ALA A 35 -14.27 -17.97 -34.41
CA ALA A 35 -15.13 -16.88 -34.86
C ALA A 35 -16.08 -16.43 -33.73
N MET A 36 -16.08 -15.12 -33.45
CA MET A 36 -17.03 -14.53 -32.51
C MET A 36 -18.48 -14.70 -32.99
N THR A 37 -19.34 -15.05 -32.05
CA THR A 37 -20.79 -15.24 -32.23
C THR A 37 -21.61 -14.08 -31.65
N ASP A 38 -22.94 -14.16 -31.76
CA ASP A 38 -23.89 -13.22 -31.16
C ASP A 38 -23.73 -13.07 -29.64
N TRP A 39 -23.21 -14.09 -28.95
CA TRP A 39 -22.86 -13.99 -27.53
C TRP A 39 -21.90 -12.82 -27.28
N HIS A 40 -20.84 -12.71 -28.08
CA HIS A 40 -19.84 -11.66 -27.93
C HIS A 40 -20.42 -10.29 -28.25
N ARG A 41 -21.33 -10.21 -29.24
CA ARG A 41 -22.05 -8.96 -29.55
C ARG A 41 -22.83 -8.47 -28.33
N MET A 42 -23.59 -9.35 -27.68
CA MET A 42 -24.36 -9.00 -26.48
C MET A 42 -23.44 -8.70 -25.28
N HIS A 43 -22.44 -9.55 -25.05
CA HIS A 43 -21.54 -9.45 -23.90
C HIS A 43 -20.65 -8.20 -23.96
N LEU A 44 -19.92 -8.02 -25.05
CA LEU A 44 -19.05 -6.85 -25.23
C LEU A 44 -19.89 -5.57 -25.33
N GLY A 45 -21.07 -5.62 -25.95
CA GLY A 45 -22.00 -4.48 -25.97
C GLY A 45 -22.42 -4.02 -24.58
N GLN A 46 -22.74 -4.95 -23.66
CA GLN A 46 -23.09 -4.59 -22.28
C GLN A 46 -21.92 -3.92 -21.54
N LEU A 47 -20.74 -4.51 -21.63
CA LEU A 47 -19.53 -4.02 -20.97
C LEU A 47 -19.03 -2.71 -21.59
N ALA A 48 -19.20 -2.52 -22.90
CA ALA A 48 -18.87 -1.30 -23.62
C ALA A 48 -19.64 -0.07 -23.08
N LEU A 49 -20.79 -0.29 -22.45
CA LEU A 49 -21.65 0.75 -21.87
C LEU A 49 -21.50 0.85 -20.34
N SER A 50 -20.52 0.16 -19.76
CA SER A 50 -20.31 0.10 -18.30
C SER A 50 -19.77 1.40 -17.69
N GLY A 51 -19.19 2.30 -18.48
CA GLY A 51 -18.54 3.52 -17.99
C GLY A 51 -17.11 3.30 -17.46
N ALA A 52 -16.50 2.13 -17.67
CA ALA A 52 -15.08 1.91 -17.44
C ALA A 52 -14.20 2.74 -18.40
N GLY A 53 -12.90 2.81 -18.11
CA GLY A 53 -11.91 3.53 -18.92
C GLY A 53 -11.49 2.74 -20.15
N ALA A 54 -11.48 1.41 -20.08
CA ALA A 54 -11.21 0.52 -21.20
C ALA A 54 -11.87 -0.86 -21.01
N LEU A 55 -12.16 -1.54 -22.13
CA LEU A 55 -12.61 -2.93 -22.17
C LEU A 55 -11.58 -3.82 -22.85
N THR A 56 -11.09 -4.84 -22.15
CA THR A 56 -10.21 -5.85 -22.73
C THR A 56 -11.01 -7.06 -23.21
N ILE A 57 -11.00 -7.31 -24.52
CA ILE A 57 -11.51 -8.52 -25.17
C ILE A 57 -10.74 -9.72 -24.63
N GLU A 58 -11.44 -10.84 -24.46
CA GLU A 58 -10.90 -12.08 -23.90
C GLU A 58 -9.64 -12.60 -24.61
N ALA A 59 -8.95 -13.52 -23.94
CA ALA A 59 -7.77 -14.18 -24.49
C ALA A 59 -8.09 -14.75 -25.89
N THR A 60 -7.49 -14.13 -26.89
CA THR A 60 -7.75 -14.37 -28.30
C THR A 60 -6.56 -15.12 -28.88
N ALA A 61 -6.81 -16.35 -29.33
CA ALA A 61 -5.77 -17.25 -29.79
C ALA A 61 -5.13 -16.76 -31.10
N VAL A 62 -3.81 -16.74 -31.14
CA VAL A 62 -3.02 -16.35 -32.33
C VAL A 62 -2.87 -17.47 -33.35
N SER A 63 -3.19 -18.70 -32.95
CA SER A 63 -3.26 -19.88 -33.82
C SER A 63 -4.34 -20.85 -33.31
N PRO A 64 -4.88 -21.75 -34.14
CA PRO A 64 -5.93 -22.69 -33.74
C PRO A 64 -5.53 -23.57 -32.54
N GLU A 65 -4.29 -24.06 -32.52
CA GLU A 65 -3.73 -24.88 -31.46
C GLU A 65 -3.40 -24.10 -30.17
N GLY A 66 -3.34 -22.77 -30.27
CA GLY A 66 -3.11 -21.86 -29.15
C GLY A 66 -4.34 -21.54 -28.32
N ARG A 67 -5.52 -22.06 -28.68
CA ARG A 67 -6.75 -21.90 -27.89
C ARG A 67 -6.67 -22.66 -26.56
N ILE A 68 -7.35 -22.18 -25.51
CA ILE A 68 -7.53 -22.93 -24.27
C ILE A 68 -8.55 -24.04 -24.53
N THR A 69 -9.71 -23.66 -25.07
CA THR A 69 -10.80 -24.59 -25.41
C THR A 69 -11.22 -24.45 -26.87
N TYR A 70 -11.95 -25.44 -27.38
CA TYR A 70 -12.53 -25.36 -28.72
C TYR A 70 -13.53 -24.19 -28.89
N GLY A 71 -14.02 -23.60 -27.79
CA GLY A 71 -14.91 -22.44 -27.80
C GLY A 71 -14.21 -21.08 -27.67
N ASP A 72 -12.88 -21.02 -27.70
CA ASP A 72 -12.14 -19.77 -27.55
C ASP A 72 -12.16 -18.93 -28.82
N VAL A 73 -12.12 -17.60 -28.64
CA VAL A 73 -11.96 -16.64 -29.74
C VAL A 73 -10.56 -16.77 -30.35
N GLY A 74 -10.49 -16.67 -31.68
CA GLY A 74 -9.26 -16.66 -32.46
C GLY A 74 -9.10 -15.36 -33.24
N LEU A 75 -7.86 -15.06 -33.62
CA LEU A 75 -7.53 -14.01 -34.60
C LEU A 75 -6.35 -14.47 -35.47
N TYR A 76 -6.51 -15.63 -36.10
CA TYR A 76 -5.46 -16.31 -36.85
C TYR A 76 -5.73 -16.39 -38.37
N ASP A 77 -6.96 -16.10 -38.81
CA ASP A 77 -7.34 -16.15 -40.22
C ASP A 77 -8.36 -15.05 -40.59
N ASP A 78 -8.72 -14.99 -41.87
CA ASP A 78 -9.64 -13.96 -42.38
C ASP A 78 -11.08 -14.17 -41.90
N ARG A 79 -11.48 -15.42 -41.61
CA ARG A 79 -12.81 -15.76 -41.10
C ARG A 79 -13.01 -15.21 -39.70
N THR A 80 -12.05 -15.46 -38.82
CA THR A 80 -12.03 -14.97 -37.43
C THR A 80 -11.91 -13.45 -37.37
N GLU A 81 -11.10 -12.83 -38.23
CA GLU A 81 -11.04 -11.37 -38.37
C GLU A 81 -12.39 -10.78 -38.81
N ALA A 82 -13.05 -11.36 -39.81
CA ALA A 82 -14.35 -10.88 -40.30
C ALA A 82 -15.46 -10.99 -39.24
N ALA A 83 -15.50 -12.10 -38.48
CA ALA A 83 -16.44 -12.28 -37.38
C ALA A 83 -16.24 -11.22 -36.29
N MET A 84 -14.99 -10.98 -35.89
CA MET A 84 -14.66 -9.94 -34.91
C MET A 84 -15.03 -8.55 -35.43
N ARG A 85 -14.76 -8.24 -36.71
CA ARG A 85 -15.14 -6.96 -37.33
C ARG A 85 -16.62 -6.65 -37.17
N SER A 86 -17.50 -7.61 -37.46
CA SER A 86 -18.96 -7.45 -37.32
C SER A 86 -19.38 -7.12 -35.88
N VAL A 87 -18.76 -7.78 -34.89
CA VAL A 87 -19.02 -7.52 -33.47
C VAL A 87 -18.55 -6.12 -33.08
N LEU A 88 -17.33 -5.73 -33.46
CA LEU A 88 -16.74 -4.44 -33.10
C LEU A 88 -17.46 -3.26 -33.75
N GLU A 89 -17.91 -3.40 -35.00
CA GLU A 89 -18.74 -2.39 -35.67
C GLU A 89 -20.06 -2.15 -34.91
N SER A 90 -20.68 -3.23 -34.43
CA SER A 90 -21.89 -3.14 -33.61
C SER A 90 -21.63 -2.43 -32.27
N VAL A 91 -20.51 -2.73 -31.60
CA VAL A 91 -20.14 -2.11 -30.32
C VAL A 91 -19.84 -0.61 -30.48
N ARG A 92 -19.04 -0.26 -31.49
CA ARG A 92 -18.63 1.14 -31.75
C ARG A 92 -19.78 2.06 -32.16
N GLN A 93 -20.89 1.50 -32.65
CA GLN A 93 -22.10 2.28 -32.90
C GLN A 93 -22.65 2.91 -31.61
N TRP A 94 -22.42 2.30 -30.44
CA TRP A 94 -23.04 2.69 -29.17
C TRP A 94 -22.07 3.13 -28.08
N SER A 95 -20.76 2.89 -28.26
CA SER A 95 -19.74 3.25 -27.29
C SER A 95 -18.46 3.74 -27.97
N ASP A 96 -17.83 4.73 -27.35
CA ASP A 96 -16.48 5.21 -27.67
C ASP A 96 -15.45 4.76 -26.63
N MET A 97 -15.78 3.81 -25.75
CA MET A 97 -14.81 3.26 -24.81
C MET A 97 -13.68 2.56 -25.59
N PRO A 98 -12.40 2.85 -25.28
CA PRO A 98 -11.26 2.15 -25.87
C PRO A 98 -11.37 0.62 -25.74
N LEU A 99 -11.14 -0.08 -26.85
CA LEU A 99 -11.10 -1.53 -26.88
C LEU A 99 -9.66 -2.01 -26.91
N VAL A 100 -9.35 -2.93 -25.99
CA VAL A 100 -8.07 -3.61 -25.89
C VAL A 100 -8.30 -5.07 -26.27
N ILE A 101 -7.35 -5.71 -26.94
CA ILE A 101 -7.42 -7.16 -27.20
C ILE A 101 -6.28 -7.88 -26.50
N GLN A 102 -6.60 -8.98 -25.81
CA GLN A 102 -5.57 -9.85 -25.26
C GLN A 102 -5.19 -10.93 -26.27
N LEU A 103 -3.97 -10.89 -26.82
CA LEU A 103 -3.45 -11.94 -27.70
C LEU A 103 -2.79 -13.05 -26.86
N ALA A 104 -3.12 -14.31 -27.15
CA ALA A 104 -2.75 -15.44 -26.31
C ALA A 104 -2.38 -16.70 -27.10
N HIS A 105 -1.63 -17.57 -26.43
CA HIS A 105 -1.38 -18.95 -26.83
C HIS A 105 -1.32 -19.83 -25.58
N ALA A 106 -2.20 -20.81 -25.45
CA ALA A 106 -2.43 -21.56 -24.20
C ALA A 106 -1.37 -22.62 -23.88
N GLY A 107 -0.49 -22.95 -24.83
CA GLY A 107 0.67 -23.81 -24.59
C GLY A 107 0.25 -25.21 -24.13
N ARG A 108 0.85 -25.72 -23.06
CA ARG A 108 0.52 -27.07 -22.53
C ARG A 108 -0.89 -27.16 -21.93
N LYS A 109 -1.52 -26.02 -21.63
CA LYS A 109 -2.90 -25.92 -21.12
C LYS A 109 -3.94 -25.73 -22.22
N ALA A 110 -3.52 -25.77 -23.48
CA ALA A 110 -4.43 -25.82 -24.62
C ALA A 110 -5.22 -27.14 -24.65
N SER A 111 -6.15 -27.24 -25.60
CA SER A 111 -6.95 -28.46 -25.81
C SER A 111 -7.66 -28.90 -24.52
N SER A 112 -8.43 -28.02 -23.90
CA SER A 112 -9.20 -28.31 -22.69
C SER A 112 -10.71 -28.19 -22.93
N ALA A 113 -11.49 -28.93 -22.17
CA ALA A 113 -12.94 -28.81 -22.14
C ALA A 113 -13.35 -27.42 -21.60
N LYS A 114 -14.54 -26.95 -21.98
CA LYS A 114 -15.10 -25.72 -21.40
C LYS A 114 -15.24 -25.87 -19.88
N PRO A 115 -15.16 -24.79 -19.08
CA PRO A 115 -15.18 -24.89 -17.62
C PRO A 115 -16.42 -25.60 -17.05
N TRP A 116 -17.60 -25.38 -17.63
CA TRP A 116 -18.84 -26.05 -17.21
C TRP A 116 -18.95 -27.51 -17.68
N HIS A 117 -17.98 -28.00 -18.45
CA HIS A 117 -17.77 -29.42 -18.79
C HIS A 117 -16.59 -30.04 -18.01
N GLY A 118 -16.12 -29.36 -16.95
CA GLY A 118 -15.10 -29.87 -16.02
C GLY A 118 -13.69 -29.37 -16.28
N GLY A 119 -13.41 -28.74 -17.43
CA GLY A 119 -12.11 -28.10 -17.68
C GLY A 119 -10.91 -29.05 -17.84
N ALA A 120 -11.16 -30.35 -17.98
CA ALA A 120 -10.11 -31.35 -18.19
C ALA A 120 -9.47 -31.21 -19.58
N GLN A 121 -8.23 -31.67 -19.72
CA GLN A 121 -7.58 -31.75 -21.02
C GLN A 121 -8.32 -32.75 -21.94
N LEU A 122 -8.42 -32.42 -23.22
CA LEU A 122 -8.92 -33.24 -24.32
C LEU A 122 -7.72 -33.76 -25.11
N PRO A 123 -7.39 -35.07 -25.03
CA PRO A 123 -6.29 -35.65 -25.78
C PRO A 123 -6.50 -35.56 -27.31
N PRO A 124 -5.42 -35.59 -28.12
CA PRO A 124 -5.50 -35.33 -29.57
C PRO A 124 -6.38 -36.31 -30.38
N ASP A 125 -6.63 -37.49 -29.83
CA ASP A 125 -7.44 -38.56 -30.44
C ASP A 125 -8.92 -38.49 -30.06
N THR A 126 -9.34 -37.44 -29.33
CA THR A 126 -10.73 -37.22 -28.91
C THR A 126 -11.42 -36.12 -29.69
N GLU A 127 -12.75 -36.10 -29.67
CA GLU A 127 -13.53 -35.03 -30.27
C GLU A 127 -13.15 -33.68 -29.64
N ASN A 128 -12.90 -32.68 -30.49
CA ASN A 128 -12.42 -31.36 -30.10
C ASN A 128 -11.01 -31.32 -29.45
N GLY A 129 -10.28 -32.43 -29.42
CA GLY A 129 -8.90 -32.48 -28.94
C GLY A 129 -7.86 -32.19 -30.01
N TRP A 130 -6.69 -31.67 -29.62
CA TRP A 130 -5.54 -31.46 -30.49
C TRP A 130 -4.21 -31.56 -29.72
N GLN A 131 -3.11 -31.73 -30.46
CA GLN A 131 -1.77 -31.79 -29.88
C GLN A 131 -1.34 -30.41 -29.35
N THR A 132 -0.98 -30.37 -28.06
CA THR A 132 -0.46 -29.16 -27.40
C THR A 132 1.06 -29.01 -27.61
N VAL A 133 1.57 -27.79 -27.44
CA VAL A 133 2.99 -27.45 -27.56
C VAL A 133 3.46 -26.63 -26.35
N ALA A 134 4.74 -26.73 -26.00
CA ALA A 134 5.29 -26.12 -24.79
C ALA A 134 6.81 -25.89 -24.91
N PRO A 135 7.45 -25.14 -23.99
CA PRO A 135 8.92 -25.07 -23.91
C PRO A 135 9.58 -26.42 -23.65
N SER A 136 8.91 -27.35 -22.95
CA SER A 136 9.41 -28.70 -22.67
C SER A 136 8.26 -29.70 -22.65
N ALA A 137 8.54 -30.98 -22.92
CA ALA A 137 7.54 -32.06 -22.94
C ALA A 137 7.05 -32.46 -21.53
N ILE A 138 6.55 -31.49 -20.76
CA ILE A 138 6.11 -31.63 -19.37
C ILE A 138 4.62 -31.26 -19.28
N PRO A 139 3.73 -32.23 -18.97
CA PRO A 139 2.30 -31.96 -18.86
C PRO A 139 1.98 -31.02 -17.69
N PHE A 140 0.77 -30.45 -17.69
CA PHE A 140 0.30 -29.61 -16.58
C PHE A 140 -0.11 -30.47 -15.37
N ALA A 141 -0.93 -31.50 -15.59
CA ALA A 141 -1.24 -32.54 -14.61
C ALA A 141 -0.59 -33.89 -14.99
N PRO A 142 -0.33 -34.79 -14.02
CA PRO A 142 0.33 -36.07 -14.31
C PRO A 142 -0.37 -36.95 -15.35
N ASP A 143 -1.70 -36.87 -15.43
CA ASP A 143 -2.53 -37.69 -16.32
C ASP A 143 -2.84 -37.00 -17.67
N ASP A 144 -2.37 -35.77 -17.87
CA ASP A 144 -2.56 -35.06 -19.14
C ASP A 144 -1.68 -35.67 -20.24
N HIS A 145 -2.17 -35.65 -21.48
CA HIS A 145 -1.36 -35.89 -22.66
C HIS A 145 -0.21 -34.86 -22.72
N PRO A 146 1.06 -35.30 -22.84
CA PRO A 146 2.19 -34.39 -22.82
C PRO A 146 2.22 -33.47 -24.05
N PRO A 147 2.68 -32.22 -23.89
CA PRO A 147 2.90 -31.33 -25.01
C PRO A 147 4.12 -31.74 -25.83
N VAL A 148 4.17 -31.32 -27.09
CA VAL A 148 5.39 -31.39 -27.90
C VAL A 148 6.30 -30.22 -27.55
N GLU A 149 7.57 -30.51 -27.27
CA GLU A 149 8.58 -29.47 -27.09
C GLU A 149 8.81 -28.68 -28.37
N LEU A 150 8.71 -27.36 -28.30
CA LEU A 150 8.90 -26.47 -29.44
C LEU A 150 10.35 -26.51 -29.94
N ASP A 151 10.51 -26.75 -31.23
CA ASP A 151 11.77 -26.57 -31.94
C ASP A 151 11.92 -25.11 -32.43
N LYS A 152 13.09 -24.78 -33.02
CA LYS A 152 13.35 -23.44 -33.54
C LYS A 152 12.31 -23.00 -34.59
N SER A 153 11.81 -23.93 -35.39
CA SER A 153 10.76 -23.64 -36.37
C SER A 153 9.42 -23.32 -35.70
N GLY A 154 9.06 -24.03 -34.63
CA GLY A 154 7.87 -23.79 -33.82
C GLY A 154 7.91 -22.45 -33.11
N LEU A 155 9.04 -22.09 -32.50
CA LEU A 155 9.24 -20.76 -31.90
C LEU A 155 9.03 -19.65 -32.93
N ALA A 156 9.62 -19.79 -34.12
CA ALA A 156 9.45 -18.82 -35.21
C ALA A 156 7.99 -18.72 -35.69
N ARG A 157 7.29 -19.85 -35.85
CA ARG A 157 5.87 -19.87 -36.24
C ARG A 157 4.99 -19.15 -35.23
N ILE A 158 5.19 -19.39 -33.93
CA ILE A 158 4.38 -18.75 -32.88
C ILE A 158 4.65 -17.26 -32.83
N ARG A 159 5.93 -16.83 -32.92
CA ARG A 159 6.28 -15.40 -32.98
C ARG A 159 5.60 -14.71 -34.16
N GLU A 160 5.62 -15.34 -35.34
CA GLU A 160 4.92 -14.81 -36.52
C GLU A 160 3.40 -14.79 -36.33
N ALA A 161 2.81 -15.80 -35.70
CA ALA A 161 1.39 -15.84 -35.41
C ALA A 161 0.95 -14.67 -34.50
N PHE A 162 1.73 -14.34 -33.48
CA PHE A 162 1.50 -13.14 -32.66
C PHE A 162 1.61 -11.85 -33.49
N ALA A 163 2.60 -11.75 -34.37
CA ALA A 163 2.78 -10.62 -35.28
C ALA A 163 1.60 -10.46 -36.25
N ASP A 164 1.12 -11.56 -36.86
CA ASP A 164 -0.05 -11.60 -37.73
C ASP A 164 -1.33 -11.18 -37.00
N ALA A 165 -1.57 -11.72 -35.81
CA ALA A 165 -2.72 -11.37 -34.98
C ALA A 165 -2.68 -9.88 -34.58
N ALA A 166 -1.50 -9.32 -34.29
CA ALA A 166 -1.34 -7.90 -34.04
C ALA A 166 -1.67 -7.04 -35.27
N ARG A 167 -1.22 -7.44 -36.47
CA ARG A 167 -1.60 -6.76 -37.73
C ARG A 167 -3.11 -6.79 -37.96
N ARG A 168 -3.75 -7.94 -37.71
CA ARG A 168 -5.20 -8.11 -37.77
C ARG A 168 -5.91 -7.18 -36.79
N ALA A 169 -5.46 -7.12 -35.53
CA ALA A 169 -5.99 -6.20 -34.52
C ALA A 169 -5.87 -4.73 -34.95
N GLY A 170 -4.75 -4.35 -35.58
CA GLY A 170 -4.55 -3.02 -36.15
C GLY A 170 -5.58 -2.68 -37.23
N ARG A 171 -5.84 -3.59 -38.18
CA ARG A 171 -6.86 -3.46 -39.24
C ARG A 171 -8.30 -3.45 -38.73
N LEU A 172 -8.53 -4.02 -37.55
CA LEU A 172 -9.81 -3.96 -36.84
C LEU A 172 -9.99 -2.64 -36.07
N GLY A 173 -8.98 -1.76 -36.08
CA GLY A 173 -9.03 -0.47 -35.39
C GLY A 173 -8.93 -0.58 -33.87
N ILE A 174 -8.47 -1.72 -33.35
CA ILE A 174 -8.32 -1.92 -31.89
C ILE A 174 -7.30 -0.92 -31.36
N GLU A 175 -7.61 -0.30 -30.23
CA GLU A 175 -6.87 0.83 -29.68
C GLU A 175 -5.61 0.40 -28.92
N ALA A 176 -5.58 -0.81 -28.34
CA ALA A 176 -4.37 -1.37 -27.74
C ALA A 176 -4.32 -2.91 -27.81
N VAL A 177 -3.11 -3.47 -27.78
CA VAL A 177 -2.87 -4.91 -27.65
C VAL A 177 -2.33 -5.22 -26.25
N GLN A 178 -2.78 -6.32 -25.67
CA GLN A 178 -2.22 -6.91 -24.45
C GLN A 178 -1.68 -8.30 -24.76
N ILE A 179 -0.39 -8.53 -24.57
CA ILE A 179 0.22 -9.85 -24.75
C ILE A 179 0.01 -10.67 -23.47
N HIS A 180 -0.46 -11.91 -23.61
CA HIS A 180 -0.70 -12.78 -22.47
C HIS A 180 0.54 -13.59 -22.08
N ALA A 181 1.21 -13.18 -20.99
CA ALA A 181 2.36 -13.87 -20.38
C ALA A 181 2.11 -14.26 -18.91
N ALA A 182 0.95 -14.85 -18.64
CA ALA A 182 0.47 -15.17 -17.29
C ALA A 182 -0.33 -16.49 -17.26
N HIS A 183 -0.88 -16.86 -16.11
CA HIS A 183 -1.84 -17.97 -15.91
C HIS A 183 -1.38 -19.36 -16.36
N GLY A 184 -0.08 -19.52 -16.58
CA GLY A 184 0.52 -20.78 -16.97
C GLY A 184 0.33 -21.14 -18.44
N TYR A 185 0.02 -20.16 -19.28
CA TYR A 185 0.01 -20.30 -20.73
C TYR A 185 1.40 -20.09 -21.32
N LEU A 186 1.54 -20.28 -22.64
CA LEU A 186 2.82 -20.50 -23.29
C LEU A 186 3.94 -19.54 -22.85
N LEU A 187 3.73 -18.23 -22.91
CA LEU A 187 4.80 -17.29 -22.55
C LEU A 187 5.15 -17.35 -21.06
N HIS A 188 4.18 -17.62 -20.18
CA HIS A 188 4.45 -17.89 -18.76
C HIS A 188 5.17 -19.22 -18.57
N GLU A 189 4.87 -20.22 -19.39
CA GLU A 189 5.57 -21.51 -19.36
C GLU A 189 7.07 -21.34 -19.67
N PHE A 190 7.44 -20.44 -20.57
CA PHE A 190 8.85 -20.10 -20.83
C PHE A 190 9.51 -19.39 -19.65
N LEU A 191 8.79 -18.48 -18.99
CA LEU A 191 9.30 -17.72 -17.84
C LEU A 191 9.63 -18.63 -16.66
N SER A 192 8.81 -19.64 -16.36
CA SER A 192 9.01 -20.43 -15.14
C SER A 192 9.92 -21.65 -15.33
N PRO A 193 10.89 -21.89 -14.42
CA PRO A 193 11.75 -23.07 -14.46
C PRO A 193 11.02 -24.39 -14.16
N ILE A 194 9.75 -24.34 -13.70
CA ILE A 194 8.93 -25.54 -13.49
C ILE A 194 8.58 -26.20 -14.83
N SER A 195 8.12 -25.39 -15.78
CA SER A 195 7.68 -25.82 -17.11
C SER A 195 8.78 -25.76 -18.16
N ASN A 196 9.77 -24.87 -17.99
CA ASN A 196 10.88 -24.72 -18.94
C ASN A 196 12.14 -25.43 -18.43
N ARG A 197 12.41 -26.61 -18.99
CA ARG A 197 13.61 -27.42 -18.75
C ARG A 197 14.53 -27.49 -19.96
N ARG A 198 14.41 -26.52 -20.88
CA ARG A 198 15.24 -26.48 -22.09
C ARG A 198 16.71 -26.32 -21.75
N GLY A 199 17.56 -26.99 -22.53
CA GLY A 199 19.02 -26.86 -22.46
C GLY A 199 19.63 -25.90 -23.48
N ASP A 200 18.79 -25.19 -24.24
CA ASP A 200 19.20 -24.24 -25.28
C ASP A 200 19.10 -22.78 -24.82
N GLU A 201 19.23 -21.82 -25.75
CA GLU A 201 19.20 -20.38 -25.47
C GLU A 201 17.86 -19.84 -24.94
N TYR A 202 16.82 -20.69 -24.83
CA TYR A 202 15.49 -20.34 -24.33
C TYR A 202 15.17 -20.94 -22.95
N GLY A 203 16.12 -21.62 -22.28
CA GLY A 203 15.94 -22.17 -20.94
C GLY A 203 17.13 -22.00 -20.00
N GLY A 204 16.94 -22.43 -18.74
CA GLY A 204 17.95 -22.32 -17.69
C GLY A 204 17.96 -20.95 -17.01
N SER A 205 18.87 -20.07 -17.43
CA SER A 205 19.03 -18.74 -16.80
C SER A 205 17.78 -17.88 -16.94
N LEU A 206 17.64 -16.87 -16.07
CA LEU A 206 16.56 -15.88 -16.15
C LEU A 206 16.53 -15.20 -17.53
N ASP A 207 17.68 -14.75 -18.04
CA ASP A 207 17.78 -14.11 -19.36
C ASP A 207 17.28 -15.02 -20.49
N ASN A 208 17.63 -16.30 -20.45
CA ASN A 208 17.18 -17.26 -21.46
C ASN A 208 15.67 -17.55 -21.35
N ARG A 209 15.14 -17.69 -20.13
CA ARG A 209 13.70 -17.89 -19.90
C ARG A 209 12.87 -16.68 -20.34
N MET A 210 13.38 -15.46 -20.16
CA MET A 210 12.73 -14.24 -20.63
C MET A 210 12.83 -14.04 -22.14
N ARG A 211 13.79 -14.67 -22.81
CA ARG A 211 14.11 -14.43 -24.24
C ARG A 211 12.89 -14.57 -25.15
N PHE A 212 12.19 -15.70 -25.11
CA PHE A 212 11.06 -15.93 -26.03
C PHE A 212 9.88 -14.98 -25.77
N PRO A 213 9.43 -14.76 -24.51
CA PRO A 213 8.44 -13.71 -24.21
C PRO A 213 8.84 -12.31 -24.69
N LEU A 214 10.11 -11.92 -24.55
CA LEU A 214 10.60 -10.62 -25.04
C LEU A 214 10.66 -10.54 -26.57
N GLU A 215 11.06 -11.61 -27.26
CA GLU A 215 11.03 -11.67 -28.73
C GLU A 215 9.61 -11.58 -29.29
N VAL A 216 8.63 -12.21 -28.61
CA VAL A 216 7.22 -12.08 -28.97
C VAL A 216 6.73 -10.65 -28.73
N PHE A 217 7.15 -10.01 -27.64
CA PHE A 217 6.85 -8.60 -27.39
C PHE A 217 7.38 -7.71 -28.53
N ASP A 218 8.65 -7.88 -28.93
CA ASP A 218 9.25 -7.10 -30.02
C ASP A 218 8.48 -7.28 -31.34
N ALA A 219 8.15 -8.53 -31.70
CA ALA A 219 7.45 -8.84 -32.93
C ALA A 219 6.03 -8.22 -32.98
N VAL A 220 5.31 -8.25 -31.85
CA VAL A 220 4.01 -7.58 -31.72
C VAL A 220 4.16 -6.06 -31.79
N ARG A 221 5.18 -5.50 -31.12
CA ARG A 221 5.43 -4.06 -31.10
C ARG A 221 5.76 -3.52 -32.49
N GLU A 222 6.55 -4.25 -33.27
CA GLU A 222 6.88 -3.93 -34.67
C GLU A 222 5.65 -4.04 -35.59
N SER A 223 4.79 -5.02 -35.34
CA SER A 223 3.65 -5.34 -36.21
C SER A 223 2.38 -4.53 -35.91
N PHE A 224 2.26 -3.95 -34.73
CA PHE A 224 1.11 -3.14 -34.31
C PHE A 224 1.37 -1.64 -34.55
N PRO A 225 0.36 -0.83 -34.94
CA PRO A 225 0.54 0.61 -35.19
C PRO A 225 1.33 1.32 -34.09
N ALA A 226 2.39 2.02 -34.48
CA ALA A 226 3.39 2.58 -33.56
C ALA A 226 2.82 3.66 -32.61
N ASP A 227 1.71 4.29 -33.00
CA ASP A 227 0.98 5.29 -32.22
C ASP A 227 0.03 4.69 -31.17
N ARG A 228 -0.06 3.35 -31.09
CA ARG A 228 -0.99 2.66 -30.19
C ARG A 228 -0.28 1.81 -29.14
N PRO A 229 -0.81 1.69 -27.91
CA PRO A 229 -0.17 0.95 -26.84
C PRO A 229 -0.04 -0.56 -27.12
N VAL A 230 1.11 -1.11 -26.73
CA VAL A 230 1.30 -2.55 -26.56
C VAL A 230 1.64 -2.79 -25.09
N THR A 231 0.83 -3.61 -24.45
CA THR A 231 0.86 -3.88 -23.01
C THR A 231 1.09 -5.37 -22.76
N VAL A 232 1.44 -5.75 -21.54
CA VAL A 232 1.63 -7.15 -21.17
C VAL A 232 0.82 -7.49 -19.94
N ARG A 233 0.19 -8.67 -19.91
CA ARG A 233 -0.34 -9.27 -18.68
C ARG A 233 0.61 -10.35 -18.18
N VAL A 234 1.08 -10.22 -16.95
CA VAL A 234 2.10 -11.09 -16.35
C VAL A 234 1.60 -11.70 -15.03
N SER A 235 2.02 -12.91 -14.72
CA SER A 235 1.84 -13.49 -13.39
C SER A 235 2.96 -13.00 -12.48
N GLY A 236 2.64 -12.38 -11.36
CA GLY A 236 3.64 -11.89 -10.41
C GLY A 236 4.36 -12.99 -9.64
N THR A 237 3.80 -14.19 -9.56
CA THR A 237 4.47 -15.37 -9.00
C THR A 237 3.68 -16.63 -9.31
N ASP A 238 4.34 -17.78 -9.32
CA ASP A 238 3.71 -19.09 -9.42
C ASP A 238 3.05 -19.55 -8.11
N TRP A 239 3.36 -18.93 -6.98
CA TRP A 239 2.92 -19.37 -5.64
C TRP A 239 3.34 -20.81 -5.29
N VAL A 240 4.47 -21.27 -5.84
CA VAL A 240 5.08 -22.57 -5.54
C VAL A 240 6.59 -22.42 -5.49
N GLU A 241 7.21 -23.17 -4.57
CA GLU A 241 8.66 -23.18 -4.40
C GLU A 241 9.38 -23.60 -5.68
N GLY A 242 10.45 -22.88 -6.02
CA GLY A 242 11.23 -23.13 -7.23
C GLY A 242 10.52 -22.72 -8.53
N GLY A 243 9.43 -21.96 -8.46
CA GLY A 243 8.76 -21.33 -9.61
C GLY A 243 9.18 -19.88 -9.85
N TRP A 244 8.43 -19.19 -10.71
CA TRP A 244 8.55 -17.78 -11.03
C TRP A 244 8.21 -16.88 -9.83
N THR A 245 9.03 -15.86 -9.59
CA THR A 245 8.92 -14.99 -8.39
C THR A 245 8.52 -13.54 -8.71
N ALA A 246 8.17 -12.79 -7.66
CA ALA A 246 7.82 -11.37 -7.80
C ALA A 246 9.04 -10.52 -8.19
N GLU A 247 10.23 -10.88 -7.72
CA GLU A 247 11.50 -10.23 -8.05
C GLU A 247 11.85 -10.47 -9.52
N GLU A 248 11.70 -11.70 -10.02
CA GLU A 248 11.89 -12.01 -11.43
C GLU A 248 10.86 -11.27 -12.31
N THR A 249 9.61 -11.14 -11.83
CA THR A 249 8.58 -10.33 -12.52
C THR A 249 8.98 -8.86 -12.62
N ALA A 250 9.55 -8.28 -11.57
CA ALA A 250 10.03 -6.89 -11.59
C ALA A 250 11.17 -6.70 -12.62
N LEU A 251 12.11 -7.64 -12.70
CA LEU A 251 13.19 -7.62 -13.70
C LEU A 251 12.64 -7.75 -15.13
N PHE A 252 11.69 -8.67 -15.35
CA PHE A 252 11.03 -8.82 -16.64
C PHE A 252 10.24 -7.56 -17.04
N ALA A 253 9.58 -6.90 -16.08
CA ALA A 253 8.86 -5.65 -16.32
C ALA A 253 9.81 -4.51 -16.72
N GLN A 254 11.01 -4.43 -16.15
CA GLN A 254 12.03 -3.46 -16.54
C GLN A 254 12.53 -3.69 -17.97
N GLU A 255 12.73 -4.94 -18.37
CA GLU A 255 13.11 -5.27 -19.75
C GLU A 255 12.00 -4.94 -20.76
N LEU A 256 10.74 -5.19 -20.39
CA LEU A 256 9.59 -4.78 -21.19
C LEU A 256 9.49 -3.24 -21.32
N GLU A 257 9.70 -2.50 -20.24
CA GLU A 257 9.70 -1.04 -20.24
C GLU A 257 10.79 -0.49 -21.18
N ARG A 258 12.01 -1.05 -21.14
CA ARG A 258 13.11 -0.69 -22.05
C ARG A 258 12.77 -0.91 -23.52
N ARG A 259 11.89 -1.86 -23.82
CA ARG A 259 11.42 -2.18 -25.18
C ARG A 259 10.18 -1.39 -25.60
N GLY A 260 9.67 -0.50 -24.73
CA GLY A 260 8.52 0.36 -25.03
C GLY A 260 7.17 -0.25 -24.66
N CYS A 261 7.13 -1.18 -23.69
CA CYS A 261 5.86 -1.63 -23.11
C CYS A 261 5.13 -0.43 -22.47
N SER A 262 3.87 -0.25 -22.87
CA SER A 262 3.11 0.95 -22.54
C SER A 262 2.41 0.87 -21.19
N ALA A 263 2.13 -0.34 -20.70
CA ALA A 263 1.58 -0.63 -19.38
C ALA A 263 1.72 -2.13 -19.08
N ILE A 264 1.72 -2.48 -17.80
CA ILE A 264 1.78 -3.88 -17.36
C ILE A 264 0.62 -4.22 -16.42
N HIS A 265 -0.07 -5.31 -16.69
CA HIS A 265 -1.18 -5.82 -15.89
C HIS A 265 -0.70 -7.02 -15.09
N VAL A 266 -0.60 -6.85 -13.76
CA VAL A 266 -0.03 -7.87 -12.87
C VAL A 266 -1.13 -8.74 -12.29
N SER A 267 -0.99 -10.05 -12.48
CA SER A 267 -1.83 -11.09 -11.92
C SER A 267 -1.00 -12.11 -11.11
N GLY A 268 -1.41 -13.38 -11.01
CA GLY A 268 -0.70 -14.39 -10.22
C GLY A 268 -1.20 -15.82 -10.46
N GLY A 269 -0.29 -16.78 -10.33
CA GLY A 269 -0.53 -18.23 -10.38
C GLY A 269 -0.93 -18.78 -11.75
N GLY A 270 -1.43 -20.02 -11.73
CA GLY A 270 -2.01 -20.76 -12.85
C GLY A 270 -1.05 -21.76 -13.53
N LEU A 271 0.23 -21.77 -13.18
CA LEU A 271 1.24 -22.59 -13.86
C LEU A 271 1.30 -24.04 -13.36
N ASP A 272 1.17 -24.26 -12.06
CA ASP A 272 1.42 -25.56 -11.43
C ASP A 272 0.27 -25.93 -10.46
N PRO A 273 -0.24 -27.17 -10.48
CA PRO A 273 -1.30 -27.62 -9.56
C PRO A 273 -0.96 -27.51 -8.07
N ARG A 274 0.33 -27.47 -7.69
CA ARG A 274 0.78 -27.46 -6.29
C ARG A 274 0.74 -26.07 -5.64
N GLN A 275 0.50 -25.02 -6.43
CA GLN A 275 0.49 -23.63 -5.98
C GLN A 275 -0.42 -23.40 -4.76
N GLN A 276 0.04 -22.56 -3.83
CA GLN A 276 -0.69 -22.16 -2.63
C GLN A 276 -1.07 -20.68 -2.72
N ILE A 277 -2.20 -20.40 -3.36
CA ILE A 277 -2.66 -19.02 -3.58
C ILE A 277 -3.43 -18.53 -2.35
N PRO A 278 -3.02 -17.41 -1.72
CA PRO A 278 -3.73 -16.82 -0.58
C PRO A 278 -4.97 -16.05 -1.05
N VAL A 279 -6.00 -16.77 -1.51
CA VAL A 279 -7.20 -16.17 -2.11
C VAL A 279 -7.93 -15.29 -1.09
N GLY A 280 -8.10 -14.02 -1.43
CA GLY A 280 -8.84 -13.04 -0.64
C GLY A 280 -8.93 -11.67 -1.33
N PRO A 281 -9.64 -10.68 -0.78
CA PRO A 281 -9.70 -9.34 -1.38
C PRO A 281 -8.30 -8.72 -1.52
N GLY A 282 -7.94 -8.30 -2.73
CA GLY A 282 -6.68 -7.60 -3.00
C GLY A 282 -5.43 -8.46 -2.95
N TYR A 283 -5.55 -9.79 -2.92
CA TYR A 283 -4.41 -10.70 -2.70
C TYR A 283 -3.26 -10.59 -3.72
N GLN A 284 -3.52 -10.05 -4.91
CA GLN A 284 -2.50 -9.84 -5.96
C GLN A 284 -1.94 -8.41 -5.96
N VAL A 285 -2.51 -7.48 -5.16
CA VAL A 285 -2.03 -6.09 -5.06
C VAL A 285 -0.59 -6.00 -4.58
N PRO A 286 -0.10 -6.83 -3.63
CA PRO A 286 1.32 -6.83 -3.29
C PRO A 286 2.23 -7.16 -4.50
N LEU A 287 1.80 -8.05 -5.39
CA LEU A 287 2.54 -8.38 -6.61
C LEU A 287 2.60 -7.18 -7.56
N ALA A 288 1.46 -6.50 -7.76
CA ALA A 288 1.39 -5.29 -8.56
C ALA A 288 2.27 -4.17 -8.00
N ARG A 289 2.30 -4.03 -6.66
CA ARG A 289 3.16 -3.07 -5.97
C ARG A 289 4.65 -3.36 -6.21
N THR A 290 5.10 -4.61 -6.09
CA THR A 290 6.50 -4.97 -6.37
C THR A 290 6.94 -4.53 -7.77
N VAL A 291 6.06 -4.70 -8.76
CA VAL A 291 6.31 -4.22 -10.12
C VAL A 291 6.26 -2.70 -10.20
N LYS A 292 5.28 -2.06 -9.54
CA LYS A 292 5.12 -0.59 -9.51
C LYS A 292 6.31 0.13 -8.90
N ASP A 293 6.96 -0.47 -7.92
CA ASP A 293 8.18 0.06 -7.30
C ASP A 293 9.41 -0.04 -8.24
N ALA A 294 9.35 -0.90 -9.26
CA ALA A 294 10.47 -1.20 -10.15
C ALA A 294 10.43 -0.51 -11.52
N VAL A 295 9.28 0.02 -11.95
CA VAL A 295 9.06 0.59 -13.29
C VAL A 295 8.29 1.92 -13.25
N ALA A 296 8.44 2.74 -14.28
CA ALA A 296 7.73 4.00 -14.44
C ALA A 296 6.41 3.86 -15.24
N MET A 297 6.32 2.87 -16.13
CA MET A 297 5.13 2.61 -16.92
C MET A 297 3.90 2.32 -16.03
N PRO A 298 2.68 2.64 -16.48
CA PRO A 298 1.46 2.33 -15.76
C PRO A 298 1.33 0.85 -15.38
N VAL A 299 0.98 0.59 -14.12
CA VAL A 299 0.71 -0.75 -13.58
C VAL A 299 -0.78 -0.91 -13.31
N VAL A 300 -1.36 -2.01 -13.81
CA VAL A 300 -2.75 -2.38 -13.57
C VAL A 300 -2.81 -3.52 -12.55
N ALA A 301 -3.51 -3.29 -11.43
CA ALA A 301 -3.72 -4.31 -10.40
C ALA A 301 -5.06 -5.03 -10.56
N VAL A 302 -5.07 -6.33 -10.29
CA VAL A 302 -6.28 -7.18 -10.19
C VAL A 302 -6.25 -7.94 -8.86
N GLY A 303 -7.25 -8.80 -8.63
CA GLY A 303 -7.24 -9.77 -7.52
C GLY A 303 -8.34 -9.52 -6.53
N MET A 304 -9.58 -9.85 -6.91
CA MET A 304 -10.77 -9.70 -6.07
C MET A 304 -10.93 -8.27 -5.54
N ILE A 305 -10.88 -7.30 -6.45
CA ILE A 305 -11.20 -5.90 -6.17
C ILE A 305 -12.66 -5.71 -6.57
N THR A 306 -13.56 -5.78 -5.58
CA THR A 306 -15.02 -5.74 -5.81
C THR A 306 -15.69 -4.58 -5.11
N ASP A 307 -15.06 -4.01 -4.08
CA ASP A 307 -15.50 -2.81 -3.38
C ASP A 307 -14.87 -1.56 -4.05
N PRO A 308 -15.65 -0.56 -4.48
CA PRO A 308 -15.14 0.71 -4.98
C PRO A 308 -14.13 1.39 -4.05
N HIS A 309 -14.33 1.34 -2.73
CA HIS A 309 -13.41 1.95 -1.76
C HIS A 309 -12.07 1.21 -1.68
N GLN A 310 -12.07 -0.11 -1.92
CA GLN A 310 -10.85 -0.90 -2.04
C GLN A 310 -10.05 -0.46 -3.28
N GLY A 311 -10.72 -0.30 -4.43
CA GLY A 311 -10.09 0.19 -5.66
C GLY A 311 -9.52 1.60 -5.52
N GLU A 312 -10.27 2.52 -4.92
CA GLU A 312 -9.82 3.88 -4.61
C GLU A 312 -8.56 3.85 -3.74
N ARG A 313 -8.57 3.09 -2.65
CA ARG A 313 -7.45 3.00 -1.71
C ARG A 313 -6.18 2.45 -2.36
N ILE A 314 -6.30 1.44 -3.23
CA ILE A 314 -5.14 0.87 -3.97
C ILE A 314 -4.46 1.95 -4.81
N LEU A 315 -5.24 2.82 -5.44
CA LEU A 315 -4.73 3.93 -6.25
C LEU A 315 -4.17 5.04 -5.38
N GLU A 316 -4.88 5.46 -4.32
CA GLU A 316 -4.43 6.45 -3.34
C GLU A 316 -3.08 6.07 -2.73
N ASP A 317 -2.91 4.80 -2.36
CA ASP A 317 -1.68 4.24 -1.80
C ASP A 317 -0.53 4.11 -2.82
N GLY A 318 -0.79 4.33 -4.11
CA GLY A 318 0.21 4.23 -5.18
C GLY A 318 0.62 2.80 -5.52
N HIS A 319 -0.16 1.79 -5.14
CA HIS A 319 0.14 0.38 -5.44
C HIS A 319 -0.13 0.02 -6.91
N ALA A 320 -0.91 0.85 -7.63
CA ALA A 320 -1.21 0.71 -9.05
C ALA A 320 -1.64 2.05 -9.65
N ASP A 321 -1.66 2.14 -10.98
CA ASP A 321 -2.17 3.30 -11.73
C ASP A 321 -3.58 3.08 -12.27
N ALA A 322 -4.01 1.81 -12.37
CA ALA A 322 -5.35 1.39 -12.75
C ALA A 322 -5.78 0.10 -12.03
N ILE A 323 -7.09 -0.10 -11.94
CA ILE A 323 -7.74 -1.25 -11.33
C ILE A 323 -8.45 -2.07 -12.40
N ALA A 324 -8.10 -3.34 -12.50
CA ALA A 324 -8.80 -4.30 -13.33
C ALA A 324 -9.89 -5.02 -12.53
N ILE A 325 -11.11 -5.03 -13.08
CA ILE A 325 -12.24 -5.80 -12.55
C ILE A 325 -12.63 -6.90 -13.54
N ALA A 326 -12.97 -8.08 -13.00
CA ALA A 326 -13.36 -9.26 -13.79
C ALA A 326 -14.76 -9.74 -13.37
N ARG A 327 -14.84 -10.73 -12.48
CA ARG A 327 -16.10 -11.33 -12.01
C ARG A 327 -17.15 -10.31 -11.53
N ALA A 328 -16.72 -9.20 -10.92
CA ALA A 328 -17.62 -8.11 -10.52
C ALA A 328 -18.38 -7.51 -11.72
N ALA A 329 -17.71 -7.33 -12.86
CA ALA A 329 -18.32 -6.80 -14.08
C ALA A 329 -19.22 -7.82 -14.80
N LEU A 330 -18.99 -9.13 -14.64
CA LEU A 330 -19.91 -10.17 -15.12
C LEU A 330 -21.20 -10.19 -14.31
N TRP A 331 -21.07 -10.10 -12.99
CA TRP A 331 -22.21 -10.09 -12.08
C TRP A 331 -23.01 -8.78 -12.18
N ASP A 332 -22.30 -7.66 -12.33
CA ASP A 332 -22.85 -6.32 -12.43
C ASP A 332 -22.13 -5.53 -13.54
N PRO A 333 -22.67 -5.51 -14.77
CA PRO A 333 -22.07 -4.74 -15.88
C PRO A 333 -22.18 -3.23 -15.70
N ARG A 334 -22.81 -2.74 -14.62
CA ARG A 334 -22.88 -1.34 -14.22
C ARG A 334 -22.07 -1.05 -12.97
N TRP A 335 -21.15 -1.95 -12.59
CA TRP A 335 -20.25 -1.75 -11.45
C TRP A 335 -19.57 -0.37 -11.44
N PRO A 336 -19.05 0.18 -12.57
CA PRO A 336 -18.46 1.53 -12.55
C PRO A 336 -19.46 2.65 -12.21
N TRP A 337 -20.75 2.48 -12.51
CA TRP A 337 -21.79 3.44 -12.17
C TRP A 337 -22.07 3.43 -10.67
N HIS A 338 -22.15 2.23 -10.09
CA HIS A 338 -22.30 2.05 -8.65
C HIS A 338 -21.06 2.55 -7.90
N ALA A 339 -19.86 2.29 -8.42
CA ALA A 339 -18.62 2.82 -7.90
C ALA A 339 -18.57 4.35 -7.94
N ALA A 340 -19.03 4.97 -9.02
CA ALA A 340 -19.12 6.42 -9.13
C ALA A 340 -20.07 6.99 -8.08
N THR A 341 -21.21 6.36 -7.88
CA THR A 341 -22.19 6.77 -6.86
C THR A 341 -21.59 6.65 -5.44
N ALA A 342 -20.93 5.52 -5.14
CA ALA A 342 -20.32 5.26 -3.84
C ALA A 342 -19.17 6.24 -3.50
N LEU A 343 -18.40 6.65 -4.51
CA LEU A 343 -17.26 7.57 -4.36
C LEU A 343 -17.61 9.04 -4.64
N GLY A 344 -18.89 9.38 -4.87
CA GLY A 344 -19.32 10.74 -5.17
C GLY A 344 -18.78 11.30 -6.49
N ALA A 345 -18.48 10.42 -7.45
CA ALA A 345 -17.99 10.74 -8.79
C ALA A 345 -19.10 10.59 -9.86
N SER A 346 -18.73 10.73 -11.13
CA SER A 346 -19.63 10.56 -12.27
C SER A 346 -18.98 9.75 -13.39
N VAL A 347 -19.78 9.03 -14.15
CA VAL A 347 -19.35 8.26 -15.33
C VAL A 347 -20.09 8.72 -16.58
N LYS A 348 -19.48 8.51 -17.75
CA LYS A 348 -20.16 8.67 -19.02
C LYS A 348 -21.14 7.51 -19.21
N ALA A 349 -22.44 7.81 -19.18
CA ALA A 349 -23.50 6.88 -19.51
C ALA A 349 -24.04 7.15 -20.93
N PRO A 350 -24.52 6.12 -21.66
CA PRO A 350 -25.15 6.34 -22.95
C PRO A 350 -26.47 7.11 -22.79
N PRO A 351 -26.83 8.03 -23.70
CA PRO A 351 -28.01 8.87 -23.55
C PRO A 351 -29.32 8.10 -23.31
N ALA A 352 -29.48 6.95 -23.96
CA ALA A 352 -30.70 6.13 -23.89
C ALA A 352 -30.98 5.52 -22.50
N ILE A 353 -29.96 5.40 -21.64
CA ILE A 353 -30.06 4.80 -20.30
C ILE A 353 -29.50 5.72 -19.21
N SER A 354 -29.25 6.99 -19.54
CA SER A 354 -28.88 8.00 -18.55
C SER A 354 -30.09 8.29 -17.66
N PRO A 355 -29.97 8.26 -16.33
CA PRO A 355 -31.10 8.53 -15.46
C PRO A 355 -31.64 9.94 -15.74
N VAL A 356 -32.91 10.02 -16.16
CA VAL A 356 -33.63 11.29 -16.23
C VAL A 356 -33.51 11.94 -14.86
N ARG A 357 -32.93 13.14 -14.77
CA ARG A 357 -32.87 13.90 -13.51
C ARG A 357 -34.29 13.94 -12.92
N ALA A 358 -34.51 13.20 -11.82
CA ALA A 358 -35.73 13.33 -11.06
C ALA A 358 -35.87 14.81 -10.63
N PRO A 359 -37.06 15.42 -10.76
CA PRO A 359 -37.26 16.77 -10.26
C PRO A 359 -36.95 16.77 -8.77
N ARG A 360 -36.08 17.69 -8.33
CA ARG A 360 -35.76 17.88 -6.91
C ARG A 360 -37.07 18.13 -6.15
N SER A 361 -37.52 17.17 -5.37
CA SER A 361 -38.55 17.38 -4.34
C SER A 361 -37.92 18.15 -3.17
N GLY A 362 -37.81 19.47 -3.33
CA GLY A 362 -37.61 20.39 -2.21
C GLY A 362 -38.95 20.66 -1.53
N PRO A 363 -39.00 20.84 -0.18
CA PRO A 363 -40.22 21.19 0.51
C PRO A 363 -40.69 22.59 0.08
N HIS A 364 -42.00 22.71 -0.13
CA HIS A 364 -42.68 23.98 -0.32
C HIS A 364 -42.28 24.99 0.76
N SER A 365 -41.61 26.07 0.37
CA SER A 365 -41.71 27.35 1.05
C SER A 365 -41.86 28.44 -0.01
N GLN A 366 -42.98 29.14 0.07
CA GLN A 366 -43.23 30.37 -0.65
C GLN A 366 -42.35 31.48 -0.04
N GLY A 367 -41.86 32.41 -0.87
CA GLY A 367 -41.41 33.70 -0.37
C GLY A 367 -40.22 34.31 -1.12
N ASN A 368 -40.56 35.16 -2.10
CA ASN A 368 -39.83 36.35 -2.58
C ASN A 368 -38.31 36.28 -2.84
N ASP A 369 -38.01 36.30 -4.14
CA ASP A 369 -36.87 37.00 -4.76
C ASP A 369 -36.87 38.50 -4.34
N PRO A 370 -35.72 39.20 -4.31
CA PRO A 370 -35.17 39.63 -5.58
C PRO A 370 -33.63 39.73 -5.71
N MET A 371 -33.27 39.64 -7.00
CA MET A 371 -32.25 40.43 -7.71
C MET A 371 -30.84 39.87 -7.86
N LYS A 372 -30.66 39.26 -9.04
CA LYS A 372 -29.41 39.03 -9.76
C LYS A 372 -28.58 40.32 -9.89
N ILE A 373 -27.28 40.22 -9.60
CA ILE A 373 -26.26 41.07 -10.22
C ILE A 373 -25.28 40.15 -10.95
N SER A 374 -25.20 40.37 -12.26
CA SER A 374 -24.29 39.72 -13.18
C SER A 374 -23.08 40.62 -13.36
N VAL A 375 -21.86 40.08 -13.23
CA VAL A 375 -20.65 40.73 -13.74
C VAL A 375 -19.88 39.72 -14.58
N LYS A 376 -19.97 39.91 -15.89
CA LYS A 376 -19.01 39.39 -16.86
C LYS A 376 -17.74 40.24 -16.77
N LEU A 377 -16.57 39.62 -16.80
CA LEU A 377 -15.39 40.27 -17.35
C LEU A 377 -14.60 39.27 -18.20
N LEU A 378 -14.60 39.55 -19.51
CA LEU A 378 -13.65 39.05 -20.50
C LEU A 378 -12.37 39.89 -20.35
N LEU A 379 -11.20 39.26 -20.34
CA LEU A 379 -10.04 39.79 -21.05
C LEU A 379 -9.12 38.63 -21.45
N ALA A 380 -8.89 38.55 -22.76
CA ALA A 380 -7.98 37.65 -23.44
C ALA A 380 -6.75 38.44 -23.94
N ALA A 381 -5.79 37.67 -24.47
CA ALA A 381 -4.48 38.03 -25.03
C ALA A 381 -3.37 38.15 -23.98
N GLY A 382 -2.23 37.47 -24.06
CA GLY A 382 -1.62 36.72 -25.17
C GLY A 382 -0.12 37.01 -25.14
N ALA A 383 0.71 36.00 -24.91
CA ALA A 383 2.14 36.04 -25.19
C ALA A 383 2.68 34.61 -25.31
N ALA A 384 3.14 34.28 -26.52
CA ALA A 384 3.97 33.12 -26.83
C ALA A 384 5.46 33.46 -26.59
N LEU A 385 6.32 32.43 -26.68
CA LEU A 385 7.80 32.38 -26.57
C LEU A 385 8.34 32.27 -25.13
N SER A 386 9.22 31.34 -24.73
CA SER A 386 10.13 30.43 -25.45
C SER A 386 10.48 29.22 -24.60
N LEU A 387 10.77 28.08 -25.26
CA LEU A 387 11.51 26.96 -24.70
C LEU A 387 12.91 27.40 -24.25
N ALA A 388 13.20 27.24 -22.97
CA ALA A 388 14.57 27.10 -22.48
C ALA A 388 14.56 26.02 -21.39
N ALA A 389 15.11 24.85 -21.75
CA ALA A 389 15.41 23.78 -20.83
C ALA A 389 16.45 24.28 -19.81
N CYS A 390 16.02 24.48 -18.56
CA CYS A 390 16.91 24.36 -17.42
C CYS A 390 16.69 22.98 -16.83
N ALA A 391 17.46 22.00 -17.34
CA ALA A 391 17.73 20.80 -16.59
C ALA A 391 18.50 21.22 -15.34
N THR A 392 17.80 21.42 -14.22
CA THR A 392 18.44 21.42 -12.92
C THR A 392 18.84 19.99 -12.64
N THR A 393 20.12 19.71 -12.82
CA THR A 393 20.80 18.54 -12.26
C THR A 393 20.41 18.45 -10.79
N ARG A 394 19.61 17.44 -10.42
CA ARG A 394 19.55 17.01 -9.02
C ARG A 394 20.93 16.48 -8.68
N GLU A 395 21.70 17.25 -7.92
CA GLU A 395 22.83 16.71 -7.19
C GLU A 395 22.33 15.48 -6.43
N GLY A 396 22.93 14.33 -6.72
CA GLY A 396 22.73 13.13 -5.93
C GLY A 396 23.27 13.36 -4.54
N ALA A 397 22.42 13.82 -3.62
CA ALA A 397 22.71 13.78 -2.21
C ALA A 397 22.91 12.30 -1.85
N SER A 398 24.13 11.93 -1.46
CA SER A 398 24.42 10.63 -0.87
C SER A 398 23.45 10.37 0.29
N ALA A 399 22.97 9.14 0.42
CA ALA A 399 22.09 8.75 1.53
C ALA A 399 22.69 9.20 2.89
N PRO A 400 21.87 9.71 3.83
CA PRO A 400 22.36 10.19 5.11
C PRO A 400 23.13 9.10 5.87
N ARG A 401 24.32 9.45 6.38
CA ARG A 401 25.14 8.53 7.18
C ARG A 401 24.53 8.37 8.57
N ILE A 402 24.43 7.13 9.04
CA ILE A 402 24.04 6.81 10.42
C ILE A 402 25.23 6.94 11.36
N GLU A 403 25.01 7.67 12.44
CA GLU A 403 25.98 7.91 13.52
C GLU A 403 25.46 7.27 14.82
N GLN A 404 26.35 6.64 15.58
CA GLN A 404 26.06 6.14 16.91
C GLN A 404 26.25 7.25 17.93
N VAL A 405 25.28 7.43 18.83
CA VAL A 405 25.30 8.45 19.90
C VAL A 405 25.66 7.82 21.23
N ALA A 406 25.04 6.69 21.57
CA ALA A 406 25.27 5.95 22.81
C ALA A 406 24.90 4.48 22.65
N THR A 407 25.42 3.64 23.54
CA THR A 407 25.15 2.21 23.62
C THR A 407 24.64 1.83 25.00
N PHE A 408 23.77 0.81 25.05
CA PHE A 408 23.17 0.33 26.30
C PHE A 408 23.39 -1.17 26.47
N ASP A 409 24.25 -1.54 27.42
CA ASP A 409 24.49 -2.94 27.81
C ASP A 409 23.49 -3.45 28.87
N GLY A 410 22.67 -2.54 29.41
CA GLY A 410 21.72 -2.80 30.49
C GLY A 410 20.32 -3.16 29.98
N ALA A 411 19.33 -2.41 30.45
CA ALA A 411 17.95 -2.50 30.00
C ALA A 411 17.79 -1.88 28.60
N MET A 412 16.80 -2.38 27.86
CA MET A 412 16.40 -1.89 26.55
C MET A 412 15.75 -0.49 26.67
N PRO A 413 16.32 0.55 26.04
CA PRO A 413 15.67 1.86 25.97
C PRO A 413 14.50 1.80 24.98
N THR A 414 13.40 2.50 25.30
CA THR A 414 12.29 2.67 24.35
C THR A 414 12.26 4.10 23.82
N GLY A 415 12.23 5.08 24.72
CA GLY A 415 12.17 6.50 24.35
C GLY A 415 13.50 7.25 24.36
N VAL A 416 13.53 8.31 23.54
CA VAL A 416 14.59 9.33 23.53
C VAL A 416 13.99 10.71 23.27
N THR A 417 14.54 11.73 23.92
CA THR A 417 14.30 13.13 23.55
C THR A 417 15.58 13.95 23.65
N VAL A 418 15.74 14.91 22.74
CA VAL A 418 16.83 15.90 22.77
C VAL A 418 16.25 17.25 23.11
N ALA A 419 16.66 17.80 24.25
CA ALA A 419 16.22 19.11 24.72
C ALA A 419 16.81 20.24 23.88
N PRO A 420 16.18 21.44 23.84
CA PRO A 420 16.69 22.59 23.09
C PRO A 420 18.14 22.97 23.47
N ASN A 421 18.53 22.73 24.72
CA ASN A 421 19.88 22.94 25.25
C ASN A 421 20.88 21.80 24.93
N GLY A 422 20.48 20.79 24.16
CA GLY A 422 21.32 19.68 23.71
C GLY A 422 21.42 18.50 24.67
N ARG A 423 20.80 18.57 25.87
CA ARG A 423 20.75 17.43 26.80
C ARG A 423 19.88 16.31 26.21
N ILE A 424 20.29 15.06 26.42
CA ILE A 424 19.60 13.89 25.88
C ILE A 424 19.05 13.07 27.03
N PHE A 425 17.77 12.72 26.96
CA PHE A 425 17.07 11.91 27.95
C PHE A 425 16.51 10.66 27.30
N VAL A 426 16.50 9.56 28.06
CA VAL A 426 15.99 8.26 27.64
C VAL A 426 15.15 7.63 28.76
N ASN A 427 14.28 6.69 28.41
CA ASN A 427 13.49 5.95 29.40
C ASN A 427 13.51 4.42 29.18
N PHE A 428 13.22 3.72 30.28
CA PHE A 428 13.25 2.28 30.41
C PHE A 428 11.98 1.82 31.13
N PRO A 429 10.92 1.47 30.42
CA PRO A 429 9.66 1.07 31.03
C PRO A 429 9.77 -0.31 31.71
N GLN A 430 9.01 -0.53 32.77
CA GLN A 430 9.14 -1.69 33.67
C GLN A 430 8.30 -2.90 33.20
N TRP A 431 8.39 -3.28 31.92
CA TRP A 431 7.66 -4.44 31.38
C TRP A 431 8.51 -5.49 30.67
N GLY A 432 9.76 -5.18 30.32
CA GLY A 432 10.70 -6.13 29.72
C GLY A 432 11.84 -6.48 30.67
N ASP A 433 12.79 -5.55 30.79
CA ASP A 433 13.99 -5.72 31.61
C ASP A 433 13.80 -5.18 33.03
N ASN A 434 14.57 -5.70 33.99
CA ASN A 434 14.63 -5.16 35.35
C ASN A 434 15.53 -3.90 35.38
N ALA A 435 15.04 -2.80 34.80
CA ALA A 435 15.77 -1.55 34.77
C ALA A 435 15.90 -0.95 36.18
N PRO A 436 17.10 -0.49 36.61
CA PRO A 436 17.31 0.06 37.95
C PRO A 436 16.65 1.43 38.18
N PHE A 437 16.27 2.10 37.08
CA PHE A 437 15.55 3.35 37.02
C PHE A 437 14.75 3.37 35.72
N THR A 438 13.74 4.24 35.61
CA THR A 438 12.87 4.30 34.43
C THR A 438 13.09 5.56 33.59
N VAL A 439 13.72 6.60 34.14
CA VAL A 439 14.14 7.81 33.41
C VAL A 439 15.61 8.09 33.66
N ALA A 440 16.33 8.45 32.60
CA ALA A 440 17.73 8.83 32.70
C ALA A 440 18.11 9.98 31.76
N GLU A 441 19.13 10.72 32.17
CA GLU A 441 19.90 11.61 31.30
C GLU A 441 21.14 10.87 30.80
N LEU A 442 21.53 11.11 29.55
CA LEU A 442 22.83 10.68 29.03
C LEU A 442 23.91 11.70 29.40
N VAL A 443 24.75 11.35 30.37
CA VAL A 443 25.91 12.12 30.80
C VAL A 443 27.17 11.37 30.39
N ASP A 444 28.01 11.98 29.56
CA ASP A 444 29.22 11.35 28.98
C ASP A 444 28.95 9.97 28.35
N GLY A 445 27.81 9.86 27.65
CA GLY A 445 27.37 8.62 26.97
C GLY A 445 26.79 7.55 27.89
N LYS A 446 26.62 7.83 29.20
CA LYS A 446 26.06 6.89 30.18
C LYS A 446 24.72 7.36 30.71
N ALA A 447 23.78 6.43 30.88
CA ALA A 447 22.48 6.69 31.48
C ALA A 447 22.59 6.87 33.01
N VAL A 448 22.21 8.05 33.51
CA VAL A 448 22.18 8.41 34.93
C VAL A 448 20.73 8.71 35.33
N PRO A 449 20.20 8.18 36.45
CA PRO A 449 18.80 8.37 36.84
C PRO A 449 18.46 9.86 36.97
N TYR A 450 17.34 10.26 36.37
CA TYR A 450 16.90 11.67 36.30
C TYR A 450 15.44 11.82 36.77
N PRO A 451 15.08 12.88 37.53
CA PRO A 451 15.94 13.98 37.99
C PRO A 451 16.92 13.55 39.08
N ASP A 452 16.59 12.48 39.79
CA ASP A 452 17.44 11.85 40.80
C ASP A 452 17.03 10.37 41.00
N ALA A 453 17.81 9.66 41.81
CA ALA A 453 17.56 8.26 42.14
C ALA A 453 16.37 8.05 43.10
N ALA A 454 15.95 9.07 43.86
CA ALA A 454 14.84 8.95 44.80
C ALA A 454 13.50 8.94 44.06
N THR A 455 13.33 9.85 43.11
CA THR A 455 12.17 9.95 42.21
C THR A 455 12.01 8.69 41.37
N ASN A 456 13.12 8.07 40.93
CA ASN A 456 13.12 6.82 40.16
C ASN A 456 12.86 5.56 40.99
N ARG A 457 12.74 5.66 42.32
CA ARG A 457 12.43 4.53 43.19
C ARG A 457 10.92 4.50 43.44
N PRO A 458 10.17 3.49 42.95
CA PRO A 458 8.72 3.45 43.14
C PRO A 458 8.35 3.39 44.63
N ASP A 459 7.38 4.20 45.05
CA ASP A 459 6.77 4.15 46.38
C ASP A 459 5.25 3.92 46.25
N PRO A 460 4.72 2.77 46.69
CA PRO A 460 3.27 2.52 46.70
C PRO A 460 2.46 3.48 47.57
N ALA A 461 3.07 4.12 48.58
CA ALA A 461 2.40 5.10 49.43
C ALA A 461 2.32 6.49 48.79
N ASP A 462 3.21 6.79 47.84
CA ASP A 462 3.21 8.02 47.06
C ASP A 462 3.44 7.74 45.56
N PRO A 463 2.44 7.15 44.87
CA PRO A 463 2.56 6.83 43.45
C PRO A 463 2.60 8.08 42.54
N ALA A 464 2.26 9.26 43.08
CA ALA A 464 2.28 10.53 42.35
C ALA A 464 3.65 11.21 42.41
N GLY A 465 4.37 11.11 43.54
CA GLY A 465 5.71 11.66 43.73
C GLY A 465 6.84 10.80 43.15
N HIS A 466 6.58 9.52 42.88
CA HIS A 466 7.59 8.56 42.41
C HIS A 466 7.26 7.94 41.05
N PHE A 467 8.28 7.68 40.23
CA PHE A 467 8.11 6.97 38.96
C PHE A 467 7.90 5.48 39.17
N ILE A 468 7.01 4.91 38.37
CA ILE A 468 6.64 3.49 38.43
C ILE A 468 7.07 2.78 37.15
N SER A 469 6.61 3.24 35.98
CA SER A 469 6.98 2.67 34.67
C SER A 469 6.79 3.73 33.59
N VAL A 470 7.85 4.46 33.27
CA VAL A 470 7.82 5.54 32.28
C VAL A 470 7.98 4.99 30.88
N GLN A 471 7.01 5.33 30.02
CA GLN A 471 6.97 4.89 28.63
C GLN A 471 7.45 5.97 27.65
N SER A 472 7.26 7.25 27.96
CA SER A 472 7.68 8.34 27.07
C SER A 472 8.26 9.53 27.84
N VAL A 473 9.29 10.15 27.24
CA VAL A 473 9.94 11.37 27.71
C VAL A 473 10.05 12.36 26.56
N VAL A 474 9.69 13.62 26.79
CA VAL A 474 9.68 14.67 25.75
C VAL A 474 10.13 15.99 26.33
N ALA A 475 11.17 16.59 25.75
CA ALA A 475 11.55 17.96 26.04
C ALA A 475 10.67 18.94 25.25
N ASP A 476 10.08 19.92 25.93
CA ASP A 476 9.23 20.94 25.29
C ASP A 476 10.01 22.22 24.91
N GLY A 477 9.34 23.14 24.20
CA GLY A 477 9.92 24.42 23.79
C GLY A 477 10.17 25.44 24.91
N ALA A 478 9.88 25.09 26.16
CA ALA A 478 10.04 25.91 27.36
C ALA A 478 11.11 25.33 28.31
N ASP A 479 12.02 24.50 27.79
CA ASP A 479 13.10 23.86 28.55
C ASP A 479 12.60 23.03 29.75
N ARG A 480 11.49 22.30 29.57
CA ARG A 480 11.01 21.31 30.53
C ARG A 480 11.10 19.91 29.93
N LEU A 481 11.52 18.94 30.73
CA LEU A 481 11.35 17.52 30.43
C LEU A 481 9.98 17.07 30.95
N TRP A 482 9.14 16.59 30.06
CA TRP A 482 7.91 15.90 30.41
C TRP A 482 8.12 14.40 30.43
N VAL A 483 7.59 13.77 31.47
CA VAL A 483 7.67 12.34 31.73
C VAL A 483 6.25 11.78 31.77
N LEU A 484 5.95 10.79 30.92
CA LEU A 484 4.69 10.08 30.89
C LEU A 484 4.87 8.71 31.57
N ASP A 485 4.32 8.58 32.77
CA ASP A 485 4.33 7.35 33.56
C ASP A 485 3.01 6.60 33.37
N THR A 486 3.12 5.34 32.92
CA THR A 486 1.96 4.49 32.66
C THR A 486 1.39 3.90 33.93
N ALA A 487 2.22 3.79 34.97
CA ALA A 487 1.96 3.03 36.18
C ALA A 487 1.48 1.58 35.93
N ALA A 488 1.83 1.02 34.77
CA ALA A 488 1.42 -0.29 34.29
C ALA A 488 2.65 -1.21 34.06
N PRO A 489 3.44 -1.52 35.12
CA PRO A 489 4.59 -2.40 34.97
C PRO A 489 4.14 -3.78 34.47
N LYS A 490 4.91 -4.39 33.56
CA LYS A 490 4.59 -5.67 32.91
C LYS A 490 3.22 -5.69 32.23
N PHE A 491 2.79 -4.56 31.68
CA PHE A 491 1.46 -4.38 31.08
C PHE A 491 0.31 -4.70 32.04
N SER A 492 0.52 -4.55 33.36
CA SER A 492 -0.54 -4.70 34.35
C SER A 492 -1.58 -3.60 34.22
N GLN A 493 -2.74 -3.78 34.86
CA GLN A 493 -3.66 -2.66 35.08
C GLN A 493 -2.91 -1.45 35.68
N PRO A 494 -3.12 -0.22 35.17
CA PRO A 494 -2.51 0.99 35.71
C PRO A 494 -2.82 1.15 37.20
N ARG A 495 -1.81 1.39 38.02
CA ARG A 495 -1.98 1.61 39.46
C ARG A 495 -2.71 2.93 39.72
N ALA A 496 -3.71 2.88 40.59
CA ALA A 496 -4.49 4.06 40.97
C ALA A 496 -3.57 5.18 41.51
N GLY A 497 -3.78 6.41 41.01
CA GLY A 497 -2.96 7.57 41.37
C GLY A 497 -1.56 7.60 40.76
N GLY A 498 -1.15 6.56 40.03
CA GLY A 498 0.19 6.44 39.47
C GLY A 498 0.34 6.93 38.03
N ALA A 499 -0.68 6.77 37.19
CA ALA A 499 -0.63 7.17 35.78
C ALA A 499 -0.63 8.71 35.69
N LYS A 500 0.45 9.30 35.16
CA LYS A 500 0.67 10.74 35.31
C LYS A 500 1.61 11.34 34.24
N LEU A 501 1.47 12.64 34.06
CA LEU A 501 2.46 13.51 33.43
C LEU A 501 3.24 14.28 34.50
N VAL A 502 4.57 14.28 34.43
CA VAL A 502 5.44 15.04 35.33
C VAL A 502 6.33 15.98 34.52
N ALA A 503 6.31 17.26 34.84
CA ALA A 503 7.20 18.26 34.27
C ALA A 503 8.38 18.52 35.19
N ILE A 504 9.58 18.47 34.63
CA ILE A 504 10.83 18.77 35.32
C ILE A 504 11.47 19.96 34.61
N ASP A 505 11.74 21.03 35.36
CA ASP A 505 12.45 22.19 34.85
C ASP A 505 13.92 21.84 34.62
N LEU A 506 14.42 21.99 33.39
CA LEU A 506 15.78 21.57 33.03
C LEU A 506 16.86 22.51 33.58
N ALA A 507 16.51 23.72 33.99
CA ALA A 507 17.49 24.64 34.60
C ALA A 507 17.80 24.25 36.04
N THR A 508 16.80 23.78 36.79
CA THR A 508 16.90 23.45 38.22
C THR A 508 16.93 21.94 38.49
N ASN A 509 16.60 21.11 37.50
CA ASN A 509 16.38 19.66 37.60
C ASN A 509 15.34 19.30 38.67
N ARG A 510 14.35 20.17 38.92
CA ARG A 510 13.29 19.94 39.91
C ARG A 510 11.96 19.64 39.22
N VAL A 511 11.21 18.73 39.81
CA VAL A 511 9.79 18.55 39.45
C VAL A 511 9.05 19.85 39.75
N VAL A 512 8.42 20.41 38.72
CA VAL A 512 7.64 21.66 38.81
C VAL A 512 6.15 21.44 38.64
N LYS A 513 5.74 20.29 38.09
CA LYS A 513 4.33 19.95 37.94
C LYS A 513 4.11 18.44 37.88
N THR A 514 3.03 17.98 38.50
CA THR A 514 2.52 16.60 38.37
C THR A 514 1.03 16.65 38.06
N ILE A 515 0.60 15.97 37.00
CA ILE A 515 -0.79 15.82 36.60
C ILE A 515 -1.13 14.33 36.62
N VAL A 516 -1.87 13.91 37.64
CA VAL A 516 -2.39 12.54 37.73
C VAL A 516 -3.59 12.41 36.80
N LEU A 517 -3.56 11.43 35.90
CA LEU A 517 -4.63 11.23 34.91
C LEU A 517 -5.79 10.45 35.54
N PRO A 518 -7.05 10.90 35.35
CA PRO A 518 -8.19 10.27 36.00
C PRO A 518 -8.54 8.91 35.35
N PRO A 519 -9.15 7.98 36.10
CA PRO A 519 -9.62 6.71 35.55
C PRO A 519 -10.64 6.82 34.40
N SER A 520 -11.28 7.99 34.24
CA SER A 520 -12.18 8.27 33.13
C SER A 520 -11.49 8.32 31.77
N VAL A 521 -10.17 8.52 31.72
CA VAL A 521 -9.37 8.48 30.48
C VAL A 521 -8.32 7.37 30.48
N VAL A 522 -7.89 6.91 31.66
CA VAL A 522 -7.00 5.76 31.86
C VAL A 522 -7.86 4.55 32.23
N LEU A 523 -8.25 3.78 31.22
CA LEU A 523 -9.07 2.57 31.39
C LEU A 523 -8.24 1.44 32.02
N PRO A 524 -8.87 0.37 32.55
CA PRO A 524 -8.13 -0.77 33.09
C PRO A 524 -7.16 -1.43 32.11
N THR A 525 -7.44 -1.34 30.82
CA THR A 525 -6.61 -1.88 29.72
C THR A 525 -5.80 -0.82 29.00
N THR A 526 -5.86 0.45 29.43
CA THR A 526 -5.10 1.54 28.81
C THR A 526 -3.60 1.29 29.00
N TYR A 527 -2.86 1.48 27.91
CA TYR A 527 -1.42 1.59 27.95
C TYR A 527 -1.01 2.94 27.37
N LEU A 528 -0.70 3.89 28.26
CA LEU A 528 -0.24 5.21 27.83
C LEU A 528 1.10 5.05 27.12
N ASN A 529 1.22 5.52 25.89
CA ASN A 529 2.45 5.34 25.11
C ASN A 529 3.20 6.64 24.93
N ASP A 530 2.94 7.36 23.84
CA ASP A 530 3.67 8.58 23.49
C ASP A 530 2.84 9.85 23.71
N VAL A 531 3.55 10.97 23.89
CA VAL A 531 2.95 12.29 24.14
C VAL A 531 3.52 13.41 23.27
N ARG A 532 2.69 14.38 22.88
CA ARG A 532 3.11 15.64 22.25
C ARG A 532 2.41 16.84 22.87
N PHE A 533 3.06 18.00 22.82
CA PHE A 533 2.62 19.22 23.53
C PHE A 533 2.44 20.39 22.55
N ASP A 534 1.35 21.15 22.74
CA ASP A 534 1.17 22.47 22.13
C ASP A 534 1.00 23.51 23.23
N LEU A 535 2.06 24.28 23.50
CA LEU A 535 2.10 25.27 24.58
C LEU A 535 1.43 26.61 24.20
N ARG A 536 0.90 26.72 22.98
CA ARG A 536 0.17 27.91 22.49
C ARG A 536 -1.33 27.82 22.81
N GLN A 537 -1.80 26.66 23.28
CA GLN A 537 -3.22 26.40 23.55
C GLN A 537 -3.50 26.42 25.05
N GLY A 538 -4.51 27.16 25.49
CA GLY A 538 -4.83 27.30 26.91
C GLY A 538 -3.79 28.12 27.69
N ALA A 539 -3.86 28.10 29.02
CA ALA A 539 -3.00 28.93 29.87
C ALA A 539 -1.56 28.38 30.02
N GLU A 540 -1.40 27.06 30.01
CA GLU A 540 -0.09 26.40 30.16
C GLU A 540 0.22 25.37 29.06
N GLY A 541 -0.65 25.24 28.05
CA GLY A 541 -0.53 24.26 26.98
C GLY A 541 -1.53 23.10 27.07
N VAL A 542 -1.49 22.27 26.04
CA VAL A 542 -2.26 21.02 25.94
C VAL A 542 -1.32 19.87 25.59
N ALA A 543 -1.54 18.70 26.19
CA ALA A 543 -0.87 17.46 25.85
C ALA A 543 -1.81 16.50 25.11
N TYR A 544 -1.27 15.76 24.15
CA TYR A 544 -1.94 14.70 23.40
C TYR A 544 -1.21 13.40 23.63
N ILE A 545 -1.91 12.35 24.05
CA ILE A 545 -1.32 11.06 24.43
C ILE A 545 -2.00 9.93 23.66
N THR A 546 -1.23 8.99 23.12
CA THR A 546 -1.74 7.76 22.52
C THR A 546 -2.01 6.67 23.57
N ASP A 547 -3.07 5.91 23.35
CA ASP A 547 -3.33 4.65 24.07
C ASP A 547 -3.04 3.47 23.14
N SER A 548 -1.92 2.78 23.42
CA SER A 548 -1.43 1.62 22.67
C SER A 548 -1.86 0.30 23.29
N SER A 549 -3.06 0.27 23.88
CA SER A 549 -3.65 -0.94 24.46
C SER A 549 -3.46 -2.17 23.56
N ASN A 550 -3.03 -3.28 24.16
CA ASN A 550 -2.84 -4.58 23.50
C ASN A 550 -4.04 -5.52 23.71
N ASP A 551 -4.76 -5.38 24.83
CA ASP A 551 -5.89 -6.21 25.23
C ASP A 551 -7.21 -5.41 25.37
N GLY A 552 -7.21 -4.15 24.94
CA GLY A 552 -8.32 -3.22 25.05
C GLY A 552 -8.56 -2.42 23.78
N VAL A 553 -8.90 -1.14 23.93
CA VAL A 553 -9.24 -0.26 22.81
C VAL A 553 -8.26 0.90 22.75
N GLY A 554 -7.86 1.28 21.54
CA GLY A 554 -7.07 2.47 21.31
C GLY A 554 -7.85 3.76 21.50
N GLY A 555 -7.13 4.88 21.58
CA GLY A 555 -7.69 6.21 21.68
C GLY A 555 -6.62 7.29 21.79
N ILE A 556 -7.08 8.54 21.78
CA ILE A 556 -6.24 9.73 22.01
C ILE A 556 -6.74 10.43 23.28
N ILE A 557 -5.85 10.66 24.23
CA ILE A 557 -6.15 11.38 25.47
C ILE A 557 -5.62 12.81 25.34
N VAL A 558 -6.50 13.78 25.56
CA VAL A 558 -6.18 15.21 25.48
C VAL A 558 -6.22 15.79 26.89
N VAL A 559 -5.13 16.44 27.30
CA VAL A 559 -4.96 16.98 28.66
C VAL A 559 -4.73 18.47 28.61
N ASP A 560 -5.58 19.24 29.28
CA ASP A 560 -5.32 20.66 29.55
C ASP A 560 -4.29 20.77 30.68
N ILE A 561 -3.11 21.32 30.39
CA ILE A 561 -1.98 21.27 31.32
C ILE A 561 -2.27 22.11 32.56
N ALA A 562 -2.92 23.27 32.42
CA ALA A 562 -3.18 24.19 33.52
C ALA A 562 -4.10 23.56 34.58
N SER A 563 -5.24 23.03 34.15
CA SER A 563 -6.27 22.47 35.03
C SER A 563 -6.08 20.98 35.36
N GLY A 564 -5.30 20.25 34.57
CA GLY A 564 -5.19 18.79 34.64
C GLY A 564 -6.42 18.04 34.12
N ARG A 565 -7.41 18.74 33.56
CA ARG A 565 -8.61 18.10 32.99
C ARG A 565 -8.24 17.31 31.74
N ALA A 566 -8.71 16.08 31.66
CA ALA A 566 -8.44 15.18 30.53
C ALA A 566 -9.73 14.64 29.89
N ILE A 567 -9.69 14.44 28.57
CA ILE A 567 -10.76 13.81 27.79
C ILE A 567 -10.17 12.74 26.86
N ARG A 568 -10.91 11.65 26.66
CA ARG A 568 -10.55 10.56 25.73
C ARG A 568 -11.37 10.71 24.45
N ARG A 569 -10.69 10.72 23.29
CA ARG A 569 -11.25 10.94 21.95
C ARG A 569 -10.84 9.82 21.01
N LEU A 570 -11.64 9.59 19.97
CA LEU A 570 -11.46 8.50 19.01
C LEU A 570 -11.31 7.13 19.73
N SER A 571 -12.05 6.95 20.82
CA SER A 571 -11.97 5.74 21.62
C SER A 571 -12.58 4.59 20.84
N ASN A 572 -11.83 3.50 20.68
CA ASN A 572 -12.20 2.34 19.86
C ASN A 572 -12.49 2.68 18.38
N HIS A 573 -12.00 3.82 17.88
CA HIS A 573 -12.15 4.16 16.48
C HIS A 573 -11.25 3.25 15.61
N ALA A 574 -11.66 2.94 14.39
CA ALA A 574 -10.91 2.04 13.50
C ALA A 574 -9.45 2.50 13.26
N THR A 575 -9.20 3.81 13.31
CA THR A 575 -7.89 4.41 13.06
C THR A 575 -6.99 4.47 14.29
N THR A 576 -7.53 4.24 15.48
CA THR A 576 -6.74 4.16 16.74
C THR A 576 -6.52 2.72 17.17
N ASN A 577 -7.17 1.76 16.52
CA ASN A 577 -7.04 0.33 16.76
C ASN A 577 -6.16 -0.35 15.68
N PRO A 578 -5.71 -1.59 15.92
CA PRO A 578 -4.99 -2.37 14.92
C PRO A 578 -5.69 -2.44 13.56
N GLU A 579 -4.92 -2.32 12.48
CA GLU A 579 -5.45 -2.46 11.12
C GLU A 579 -5.91 -3.91 10.86
N PRO A 580 -7.11 -4.13 10.32
CA PRO A 580 -7.58 -5.46 9.99
C PRO A 580 -6.64 -6.18 9.02
N GLY A 581 -6.27 -7.42 9.35
CA GLY A 581 -5.38 -8.24 8.52
C GLY A 581 -3.91 -7.81 8.53
N PHE A 582 -3.50 -6.95 9.46
CA PHE A 582 -2.11 -6.55 9.62
C PHE A 582 -1.22 -7.75 9.99
N THR A 583 -0.33 -8.12 9.07
CA THR A 583 0.71 -9.14 9.25
C THR A 583 2.07 -8.51 8.96
N PRO A 584 2.82 -8.09 10.00
CA PRO A 584 4.17 -7.55 9.80
C PRO A 584 5.16 -8.67 9.49
N VAL A 585 6.10 -8.42 8.58
CA VAL A 585 7.22 -9.32 8.26
C VAL A 585 8.51 -8.65 8.72
N VAL A 586 9.18 -9.25 9.70
CA VAL A 586 10.44 -8.75 10.25
C VAL A 586 11.48 -9.85 10.14
N ASP A 587 12.68 -9.50 9.69
CA ASP A 587 13.77 -10.46 9.45
C ASP A 587 13.33 -11.65 8.55
N GLY A 588 12.44 -11.41 7.59
CA GLY A 588 11.95 -12.40 6.62
C GLY A 588 10.85 -13.35 7.12
N ALA A 589 10.34 -13.16 8.35
CA ALA A 589 9.28 -13.98 8.93
C ALA A 589 8.10 -13.14 9.41
N VAL A 590 6.88 -13.71 9.34
CA VAL A 590 5.69 -13.07 9.92
C VAL A 590 5.86 -13.00 11.44
N LEU A 591 5.85 -11.78 11.96
CA LEU A 591 5.94 -11.52 13.39
C LEU A 591 4.58 -11.81 14.04
N MET A 592 4.62 -12.64 15.07
CA MET A 592 3.47 -13.11 15.83
C MET A 592 3.84 -13.10 17.31
N ASN A 593 2.86 -12.88 18.18
CA ASN A 593 3.00 -13.23 19.59
C ASN A 593 3.16 -14.75 19.70
N ARG A 594 4.21 -15.21 20.38
CA ARG A 594 4.53 -16.62 20.61
C ARG A 594 4.93 -16.79 22.08
N PRO A 595 3.95 -16.84 23.01
CA PRO A 595 4.24 -17.12 24.41
C PRO A 595 4.92 -18.50 24.54
N ALA A 596 5.62 -18.73 25.66
CA ALA A 596 6.23 -20.03 25.95
C ALA A 596 5.20 -21.16 25.99
N ASP A 597 4.03 -20.87 26.56
CA ASP A 597 2.89 -21.76 26.67
C ASP A 597 1.69 -21.12 25.95
N GLY A 598 1.21 -21.76 24.88
CA GLY A 598 0.00 -21.34 24.16
C GLY A 598 0.17 -21.18 22.64
N PRO A 599 -0.94 -20.93 21.92
CA PRO A 599 -0.91 -20.74 20.48
C PRO A 599 -0.28 -19.40 20.10
N ALA A 600 0.30 -19.33 18.91
CA ALA A 600 0.74 -18.07 18.34
C ALA A 600 -0.47 -17.20 17.96
N THR A 601 -0.43 -15.92 18.27
CA THR A 601 -1.49 -14.96 17.94
C THR A 601 -0.94 -13.76 17.17
N PRO A 602 -1.74 -13.08 16.35
CA PRO A 602 -1.32 -11.85 15.69
C PRO A 602 -0.91 -10.76 16.70
N VAL A 603 0.00 -9.88 16.29
CA VAL A 603 0.35 -8.69 17.08
C VAL A 603 -0.73 -7.63 16.88
N THR A 604 -1.42 -7.26 17.96
CA THR A 604 -2.57 -6.34 17.93
C THR A 604 -2.39 -5.18 18.91
N ILE A 605 -1.46 -4.28 18.60
CA ILE A 605 -1.17 -3.10 19.42
C ILE A 605 -1.80 -1.87 18.77
N ALA A 606 -2.57 -1.14 19.58
CA ALA A 606 -3.34 0.04 19.17
C ALA A 606 -2.44 1.27 18.88
N SER A 607 -3.02 2.46 18.92
CA SER A 607 -2.36 3.73 18.58
C SER A 607 -1.06 3.92 19.37
N ASP A 608 0.02 4.17 18.64
CA ASP A 608 1.36 4.33 19.23
C ASP A 608 1.96 5.64 18.72
N ALA A 609 2.29 5.66 17.43
CA ALA A 609 2.77 6.81 16.69
C ALA A 609 1.95 8.09 16.97
N ILE A 610 2.65 9.18 17.30
CA ILE A 610 2.07 10.52 17.48
C ILE A 610 3.05 11.64 17.10
N ALA A 611 2.58 12.63 16.35
CA ALA A 611 3.30 13.88 16.04
C ALA A 611 2.31 15.05 15.90
N LEU A 612 2.80 16.28 15.98
CA LEU A 612 2.02 17.49 15.78
C LEU A 612 2.63 18.29 14.65
N CYS A 613 1.76 18.79 13.75
CA CYS A 613 2.23 19.64 12.67
C CYS A 613 2.94 20.89 13.15
N ALA A 614 3.80 21.47 12.30
CA ALA A 614 4.65 22.60 12.73
C ALA A 614 3.83 23.80 13.24
N ASP A 615 2.59 23.96 12.76
CA ASP A 615 1.64 24.96 13.24
C ASP A 615 0.65 24.44 14.29
N GLY A 616 0.73 23.18 14.69
CA GLY A 616 -0.09 22.46 15.68
C GLY A 616 -1.57 22.32 15.33
N SER A 617 -1.98 22.59 14.09
CA SER A 617 -3.37 22.47 13.64
C SER A 617 -3.85 21.03 13.48
N LEU A 618 -2.94 20.09 13.25
CA LEU A 618 -3.17 18.66 13.03
C LEU A 618 -2.37 17.81 14.02
N LEU A 619 -3.01 16.76 14.52
CA LEU A 619 -2.36 15.64 15.20
C LEU A 619 -2.19 14.51 14.19
N TYR A 620 -0.96 14.06 14.01
CA TYR A 620 -0.65 12.83 13.30
C TYR A 620 -0.62 11.66 14.26
N TYR A 621 -1.24 10.54 13.89
CA TYR A 621 -1.28 9.35 14.74
C TYR A 621 -1.51 8.07 13.93
N GLY A 622 -1.25 6.91 14.52
CA GLY A 622 -1.60 5.61 13.94
C GLY A 622 -1.28 4.43 14.85
N PRO A 623 -1.84 3.25 14.58
CA PRO A 623 -1.54 2.04 15.34
C PRO A 623 -0.13 1.52 15.08
N LEU A 624 0.49 0.90 16.10
CA LEU A 624 1.72 0.12 15.93
C LEU A 624 1.45 -1.09 15.03
N SER A 625 0.30 -1.74 15.23
CA SER A 625 -0.21 -2.79 14.36
C SER A 625 -0.93 -2.21 13.14
N GLY A 626 -0.22 -1.46 12.32
CA GLY A 626 -0.74 -0.91 11.07
C GLY A 626 0.35 -0.21 10.26
N ARG A 627 0.03 0.15 9.02
CA ARG A 627 0.95 0.86 8.13
C ARG A 627 0.50 2.25 7.75
N THR A 628 -0.72 2.65 8.09
CA THR A 628 -1.30 3.93 7.71
C THR A 628 -0.98 4.99 8.76
N LEU A 629 -0.64 6.20 8.31
CA LEU A 629 -0.60 7.38 9.16
C LEU A 629 -1.91 8.16 8.98
N HIS A 630 -2.52 8.57 10.08
CA HIS A 630 -3.75 9.37 10.11
C HIS A 630 -3.48 10.78 10.60
N ALA A 631 -4.35 11.72 10.23
CA ALA A 631 -4.33 13.10 10.71
C ALA A 631 -5.73 13.53 11.17
N VAL A 632 -5.80 14.30 12.25
CA VAL A 632 -7.06 14.88 12.74
C VAL A 632 -6.85 16.32 13.26
N PRO A 633 -7.80 17.25 13.05
CA PRO A 633 -7.67 18.61 13.58
C PRO A 633 -7.60 18.66 15.10
N THR A 634 -6.56 19.28 15.63
CA THR A 634 -6.33 19.37 17.10
C THR A 634 -7.41 20.19 17.80
N ALA A 635 -7.97 21.20 17.13
CA ALA A 635 -9.09 21.99 17.65
C ALA A 635 -10.32 21.13 17.93
N MET A 636 -10.64 20.18 17.05
CA MET A 636 -11.76 19.27 17.24
C MET A 636 -11.51 18.27 18.38
N LEU A 637 -10.26 17.82 18.55
CA LEU A 637 -9.86 16.96 19.67
C LEU A 637 -10.02 17.66 21.02
N ARG A 638 -9.72 18.96 21.10
CA ARG A 638 -9.83 19.76 22.35
C ARG A 638 -11.26 20.11 22.72
N ASP A 639 -12.15 20.25 21.74
CA ASP A 639 -13.52 20.70 21.95
C ASP A 639 -14.44 19.54 22.41
N PRO A 640 -14.93 19.54 23.66
CA PRO A 640 -15.83 18.51 24.16
C PRO A 640 -17.23 18.56 23.54
N ALA A 641 -17.61 19.64 22.83
CA ALA A 641 -18.89 19.74 22.15
C ALA A 641 -18.90 19.00 20.79
N VAL A 642 -17.73 18.65 20.24
CA VAL A 642 -17.62 17.89 18.99
C VAL A 642 -17.92 16.42 19.26
N SER A 643 -18.90 15.85 18.55
CA SER A 643 -19.23 14.43 18.67
C SER A 643 -18.13 13.52 18.10
N GLU A 644 -18.04 12.29 18.59
CA GLU A 644 -17.09 11.28 18.09
C GLU A 644 -17.31 10.96 16.60
N GLU A 645 -18.56 11.00 16.13
CA GLU A 645 -18.90 10.80 14.72
C GLU A 645 -18.37 11.94 13.83
N ALA A 646 -18.54 13.19 14.27
CA ALA A 646 -18.00 14.35 13.56
C ALA A 646 -16.47 14.34 13.56
N LEU A 647 -15.85 13.93 14.67
CA LEU A 647 -14.41 13.77 14.77
C LEU A 647 -13.90 12.66 13.84
N GLY A 648 -14.56 11.51 13.80
CA GLY A 648 -14.24 10.39 12.91
C GLY A 648 -14.29 10.79 11.43
N ARG A 649 -15.30 11.59 11.03
CA ARG A 649 -15.37 12.17 9.67
C ARG A 649 -14.25 13.14 9.32
N ALA A 650 -13.63 13.76 10.33
CA ALA A 650 -12.54 14.71 10.13
C ALA A 650 -11.17 14.02 10.01
N VAL A 651 -11.07 12.73 10.32
CA VAL A 651 -9.84 11.95 10.18
C VAL A 651 -9.49 11.80 8.70
N ARG A 652 -8.21 12.02 8.38
CA ARG A 652 -7.65 11.86 7.03
C ARG A 652 -6.56 10.81 7.06
N SER A 653 -6.47 9.99 6.01
CA SER A 653 -5.30 9.14 5.77
C SER A 653 -4.20 9.96 5.09
N LEU A 654 -2.96 9.79 5.52
CA LEU A 654 -1.75 10.35 4.92
C LEU A 654 -0.91 9.27 4.20
N GLY A 655 -1.55 8.16 3.84
CA GLY A 655 -0.90 7.03 3.17
C GLY A 655 -0.05 6.18 4.13
N ARG A 656 0.72 5.25 3.54
CA ARG A 656 1.43 4.22 4.31
C ARG A 656 2.83 4.66 4.75
N LYS A 657 2.98 4.96 6.05
CA LYS A 657 4.27 5.23 6.73
C LYS A 657 5.21 4.02 6.73
N GLY A 658 4.68 2.81 6.54
CA GLY A 658 5.40 1.56 6.84
C GLY A 658 4.96 1.03 8.20
N ALA A 659 5.47 -0.11 8.63
CA ALA A 659 5.18 -0.56 9.98
C ALA A 659 6.14 0.18 10.92
N SER A 660 5.60 1.07 11.74
CA SER A 660 6.39 2.06 12.50
C SER A 660 5.92 2.08 13.93
N ASP A 661 6.89 2.14 14.84
CA ASP A 661 6.68 2.34 16.26
C ASP A 661 6.58 3.85 16.55
N GLY A 662 7.71 4.57 16.56
CA GLY A 662 7.70 6.03 16.70
C GLY A 662 7.65 6.81 15.39
N ILE A 663 7.16 8.05 15.53
CA ILE A 663 7.21 9.10 14.49
C ILE A 663 7.66 10.43 15.10
N ALA A 664 8.23 11.30 14.27
CA ALA A 664 8.56 12.67 14.62
C ALA A 664 8.29 13.61 13.45
N GLU A 665 8.13 14.88 13.74
CA GLU A 665 7.94 15.91 12.73
C GLU A 665 8.93 17.05 12.92
N ASP A 666 9.29 17.68 11.81
CA ASP A 666 10.16 18.84 11.80
C ASP A 666 9.44 20.16 11.51
N ASP A 667 10.18 21.26 11.63
CA ASP A 667 9.72 22.62 11.36
C ASP A 667 9.40 22.92 9.88
N LYS A 668 9.45 21.91 9.01
CA LYS A 668 9.16 22.00 7.57
C LYS A 668 7.98 21.11 7.16
N ASP A 669 7.15 20.70 8.12
CA ASP A 669 5.98 19.82 7.94
C ASP A 669 6.34 18.45 7.32
N ARG A 670 7.57 17.95 7.56
CA ARG A 670 7.97 16.60 7.17
C ARG A 670 7.81 15.64 8.33
N VAL A 671 7.11 14.53 8.09
CA VAL A 671 6.90 13.49 9.10
C VAL A 671 7.84 12.33 8.88
N PHE A 672 8.74 12.09 9.83
CA PHE A 672 9.63 10.95 9.88
C PHE A 672 8.98 9.79 10.63
N ALA A 673 9.17 8.57 10.12
CA ALA A 673 8.65 7.36 10.73
C ALA A 673 9.71 6.25 10.70
N GLY A 674 9.75 5.43 11.74
CA GLY A 674 10.43 4.14 11.67
C GLY A 674 9.80 3.21 10.63
N ASP A 675 10.57 2.25 10.14
CA ASP A 675 10.06 1.12 9.35
C ASP A 675 10.77 -0.15 9.83
N TYR A 676 10.17 -0.80 10.83
CA TYR A 676 10.77 -1.94 11.51
C TYR A 676 10.78 -3.21 10.66
N GLU A 677 9.99 -3.28 9.58
CA GLU A 677 10.04 -4.40 8.63
C GLU A 677 11.28 -4.33 7.73
N ASN A 678 11.77 -3.12 7.47
CA ASN A 678 12.82 -2.86 6.49
C ASN A 678 14.10 -2.27 7.10
N ASN A 679 14.21 -2.25 8.44
CA ASN A 679 15.30 -1.64 9.18
C ASN A 679 15.62 -0.22 8.66
N ALA A 680 14.60 0.62 8.58
CA ALA A 680 14.68 1.90 7.87
C ALA A 680 14.02 3.06 8.61
N ILE A 681 14.38 4.28 8.21
CA ILE A 681 13.65 5.51 8.51
C ILE A 681 13.05 6.03 7.21
N ARG A 682 11.77 6.39 7.24
CA ARG A 682 11.02 6.95 6.11
C ARG A 682 10.58 8.38 6.43
N VAL A 683 10.33 9.17 5.39
CA VAL A 683 9.83 10.54 5.50
C VAL A 683 8.66 10.75 4.57
N LEU A 684 7.58 11.33 5.10
CA LEU A 684 6.52 11.96 4.34
C LEU A 684 6.94 13.40 4.08
N ASP A 685 7.18 13.73 2.82
CA ASP A 685 7.48 15.08 2.38
C ASP A 685 6.67 15.37 1.11
N GLN A 686 5.97 16.51 1.09
CA GLN A 686 5.10 16.91 -0.02
C GLN A 686 4.10 15.83 -0.45
N GLY A 687 3.51 15.12 0.52
CA GLY A 687 2.51 14.08 0.28
C GLY A 687 3.07 12.74 -0.21
N ARG A 688 4.39 12.56 -0.25
CA ARG A 688 5.03 11.32 -0.69
C ARG A 688 5.93 10.72 0.39
N TRP A 689 5.73 9.42 0.65
CA TRP A 689 6.63 8.64 1.49
C TRP A 689 7.88 8.21 0.72
N THR A 690 9.06 8.46 1.28
CA THR A 690 10.35 8.00 0.74
C THR A 690 11.23 7.44 1.86
N THR A 691 12.07 6.47 1.53
CA THR A 691 13.05 5.94 2.49
C THR A 691 14.23 6.91 2.59
N VAL A 692 14.52 7.38 3.80
CA VAL A 692 15.66 8.27 4.10
C VAL A 692 16.93 7.44 4.21
N VAL A 693 16.87 6.37 4.99
CA VAL A 693 17.99 5.45 5.21
C VAL A 693 17.48 4.06 5.56
N SER A 694 18.22 3.02 5.19
CA SER A 694 18.03 1.64 5.64
C SER A 694 19.40 1.06 6.01
N ASP A 695 19.49 0.45 7.18
CA ASP A 695 20.73 -0.13 7.74
C ASP A 695 20.35 -1.20 8.76
N PRO A 696 20.98 -2.40 8.75
CA PRO A 696 20.68 -3.47 9.70
C PRO A 696 20.80 -3.09 11.19
N ARG A 697 21.53 -2.02 11.53
CA ARG A 697 21.60 -1.48 12.89
C ARG A 697 20.31 -0.80 13.34
N ILE A 698 19.45 -0.36 12.41
CA ILE A 698 18.12 0.21 12.68
C ILE A 698 17.13 -0.94 12.95
N SER A 699 17.47 -1.81 13.89
CA SER A 699 16.67 -2.97 14.24
C SER A 699 15.58 -2.56 15.23
N TRP A 700 14.36 -2.43 14.72
CA TRP A 700 13.20 -1.88 15.43
C TRP A 700 13.43 -0.43 15.91
N PRO A 701 13.36 0.56 15.00
CA PRO A 701 13.40 1.97 15.39
C PRO A 701 12.12 2.33 16.14
N ASP A 702 12.27 2.69 17.42
CA ASP A 702 11.18 3.02 18.33
C ASP A 702 10.98 4.54 18.33
N THR A 703 11.36 5.26 19.38
CA THR A 703 11.06 6.69 19.50
C THR A 703 11.98 7.53 18.63
N LEU A 704 11.42 8.54 17.96
CA LEU A 704 12.12 9.50 17.13
C LEU A 704 12.10 10.89 17.79
N SER A 705 13.23 11.60 17.80
CA SER A 705 13.34 12.96 18.32
C SER A 705 14.28 13.81 17.47
N ILE A 706 13.86 15.02 17.10
CA ILE A 706 14.68 15.96 16.32
C ILE A 706 15.36 16.94 17.28
N GLY A 707 16.68 17.06 17.18
CA GLY A 707 17.46 18.03 17.93
C GLY A 707 17.55 19.39 17.22
N THR A 708 17.79 20.45 18.00
CA THR A 708 18.11 21.79 17.45
C THR A 708 19.41 21.83 16.65
N ASP A 709 20.22 20.77 16.76
CA ASP A 709 21.41 20.51 15.96
C ASP A 709 21.11 19.98 14.54
N GLY A 710 19.84 19.77 14.20
CA GLY A 710 19.40 19.31 12.88
C GLY A 710 19.55 17.81 12.62
N TYR A 711 19.72 17.02 13.69
CA TYR A 711 19.75 15.56 13.64
C TYR A 711 18.42 14.97 14.10
N LEU A 712 18.02 13.86 13.46
CA LEU A 712 16.98 12.97 13.94
C LEU A 712 17.63 11.84 14.74
N TYR A 713 17.30 11.75 16.02
CA TYR A 713 17.73 10.74 16.98
C TYR A 713 16.66 9.66 17.10
N PHE A 714 17.07 8.40 17.21
CA PHE A 714 16.15 7.29 17.42
C PHE A 714 16.80 6.08 18.10
N THR A 715 16.03 5.39 18.92
CA THR A 715 16.43 4.15 19.59
C THR A 715 16.29 2.96 18.63
N ALA A 716 17.24 2.02 18.66
CA ALA A 716 17.15 0.73 17.98
C ALA A 716 17.10 -0.38 19.05
N ASN A 717 15.88 -0.80 19.39
CA ASN A 717 15.62 -1.53 20.63
C ASN A 717 15.49 -3.06 20.44
N GLN A 718 15.35 -3.55 19.21
CA GLN A 718 15.14 -4.97 18.89
C GLN A 718 13.90 -5.61 19.57
N LEU A 719 12.78 -4.89 19.70
CA LEU A 719 11.57 -5.35 20.38
C LEU A 719 11.11 -6.74 19.89
N HIS A 720 11.11 -6.95 18.56
CA HIS A 720 10.71 -8.21 17.93
C HIS A 720 11.52 -9.43 18.35
N ARG A 721 12.67 -9.25 19.02
CA ARG A 721 13.53 -10.33 19.49
C ARG A 721 13.27 -10.73 20.95
N GLN A 722 12.31 -10.10 21.61
CA GLN A 722 11.94 -10.45 22.98
C GLN A 722 11.34 -11.86 23.11
N PRO A 723 11.43 -12.48 24.30
CA PRO A 723 10.86 -13.80 24.60
C PRO A 723 9.41 -14.01 24.14
N GLY A 724 8.57 -12.96 24.24
CA GLY A 724 7.16 -13.02 23.88
C GLY A 724 6.89 -13.29 22.39
N PHE A 725 7.88 -13.10 21.52
CA PHE A 725 7.78 -13.39 20.09
C PHE A 725 8.46 -14.71 19.68
N HIS A 726 9.18 -15.37 20.62
CA HIS A 726 10.09 -16.49 20.33
C HIS A 726 9.94 -17.66 21.31
N GLY A 727 8.71 -17.94 21.78
CA GLY A 727 8.43 -19.11 22.63
C GLY A 727 9.16 -19.06 23.97
N GLY A 728 9.30 -17.87 24.56
CA GLY A 728 9.99 -17.66 25.82
C GLY A 728 11.52 -17.51 25.72
N ARG A 729 12.10 -17.53 24.52
CA ARG A 729 13.55 -17.33 24.32
C ARG A 729 13.89 -15.88 23.99
N ASP A 730 14.76 -15.26 24.78
CA ASP A 730 15.27 -13.93 24.46
C ASP A 730 16.33 -14.01 23.36
N LEU A 731 16.07 -13.38 22.22
CA LEU A 731 16.99 -13.33 21.08
C LEU A 731 17.65 -11.96 20.91
N ARG A 732 17.37 -11.01 21.80
CA ARG A 732 17.97 -9.66 21.74
C ARG A 732 19.47 -9.76 21.92
N ARG A 733 20.20 -8.88 21.21
CA ARG A 733 21.66 -8.81 21.28
C ARG A 733 22.10 -7.45 21.76
N LYS A 734 22.92 -7.43 22.81
CA LYS A 734 23.52 -6.22 23.35
C LYS A 734 24.82 -5.86 22.61
N PRO A 735 25.21 -4.58 22.57
CA PRO A 735 24.47 -3.44 23.13
C PRO A 735 23.25 -3.03 22.28
N TYR A 736 22.25 -2.42 22.91
CA TYR A 736 21.25 -1.60 22.19
C TYR A 736 21.87 -0.26 21.81
N GLU A 737 21.34 0.42 20.79
CA GLU A 737 21.94 1.65 20.26
C GLU A 737 20.96 2.82 20.28
N LEU A 738 21.47 4.01 20.63
CA LEU A 738 20.88 5.28 20.23
C LEU A 738 21.64 5.76 19.00
N LEU A 739 20.92 5.94 17.91
CA LEU A 739 21.44 6.32 16.61
C LEU A 739 20.94 7.71 16.22
N ARG A 740 21.63 8.36 15.28
CA ARG A 740 21.15 9.60 14.65
C ARG A 740 21.51 9.69 13.17
N ILE A 741 20.72 10.47 12.44
CA ILE A 741 20.98 10.86 11.04
C ILE A 741 20.78 12.36 10.86
N LYS A 742 21.57 12.97 9.98
CA LYS A 742 21.41 14.39 9.64
C LYS A 742 20.19 14.57 8.75
N VAL A 743 19.22 15.39 9.16
CA VAL A 743 17.99 15.68 8.40
C VAL A 743 17.82 17.16 8.02
N GLY A 744 18.64 18.04 8.61
CA GLY A 744 18.74 19.45 8.22
C GLY A 744 17.47 20.27 8.50
N ALA A 745 16.76 19.96 9.58
CA ALA A 745 15.55 20.66 10.03
C ALA A 745 15.50 20.73 11.56
N ALA A 746 14.73 21.68 12.09
CA ALA A 746 14.61 21.91 13.52
C ALA A 746 13.39 21.17 14.10
N PRO A 747 13.33 20.95 15.42
CA PRO A 747 12.15 20.36 16.04
C PRO A 747 10.94 21.29 16.03
N VAL A 748 9.76 20.67 16.05
CA VAL A 748 8.49 21.34 16.32
C VAL A 748 8.40 21.68 17.83
N LEU A 749 8.54 22.96 18.18
CA LEU A 749 8.58 23.41 19.59
C LEU A 749 7.24 23.93 20.15
N LEU A 750 6.32 24.39 19.29
CA LEU A 750 4.98 24.92 19.61
C LEU A 750 4.89 25.75 20.91
N ARG A 751 5.79 26.71 21.08
CA ARG A 751 5.81 27.63 22.23
C ARG A 751 5.00 28.91 21.97
N SER A 752 4.38 29.45 23.02
CA SER A 752 3.82 30.80 23.00
C SER A 752 4.93 31.82 22.72
N ARG A 753 4.65 32.82 21.86
CA ARG A 753 5.61 33.88 21.51
C ARG A 753 5.92 34.78 22.70
#